data_AF-G6YL49-F1
#
_entry.id   AF-G6YL49-F1
#
_cell.length_a   1.000
_cell.length_b   1.000
_cell.length_c   1.000
_cell.angle_alpha   90.00
_cell.angle_beta   90.00
_cell.angle_gamma   90.00
#
_symmetry.space_group_name_H-M   'P 1'
#
loop_
_entity.id
_entity.type
_entity.pdbx_description
1 polymer ?
#
loop_
_entity_poly.entity_id
_entity_poly.type
_entity_poly.pdbx_seq_one_letter_code
_entity_poly.pdbx_strand_id
1 'polypeptide(L)'
;MTGPHLHLLGGFDFAGVGAAVPVFSRKARAMVAYLALQSGHSQSREKLATLLWGVNSETQARMSLRQAVSSVRKAMHASGGRFMTDGDSVALHLDGLDFDVARFEALAASSTPEDLEQALLVYRGDLLDGFGLKAEPFEDWLRIERERLRAMAVAALDKLVAHYSATKDPASCVRAATRLLTMEPLREDIHRVLMRAYAAQGRINLALRQFEHCRDTLQRELKLQPEPETRHLHEELRTRRMMPQGTSRTASPARTGERPAFESEPMRPATHYVKSAGINIAYQVTGDGPIDLIYVPGWVSNLDHAWASPRLSHVLRRLGAFSRLIRMDKRGTGLSDRNVGLPTLEERMEDVRAVLDAVGSKRTVLFGSSEGGPMCMLFAATYPERTAALVLNGAYASGRWSKDYRWAKTSEQVEEDLAVVEREWGAAADMSNAAPSLMSDTFEREWFAAYLRNSASPADAIALWRWGTEIDVRDILPAIHVPTLIVQTAGDRWVKREEGHYLATHIEGARYIELAGRDHVIWGENSDRLVDEIQAFVTGALPAAPGERVLVSVLSVEIEGSDAGADPIERHAENIRAELLVAEGRQIRRSATGFLAVFQRPTRSIQCAIAIRHRLRQSGLDVRAAVHTGECEERSDDFSGIAIDLSSRLLDHARRGEIIASRTVRDLVVGSGLTFEQHGEMEASGLPGALAFFTVDGG
;
A
#
# COMPACT_ATOMS: atom_id res chain seq x y z
N MET A 1 30.54 17.97 -5.33
CA MET A 1 29.81 19.21 -5.62
C MET A 1 29.69 19.31 -7.13
N THR A 2 28.46 19.24 -7.66
CA THR A 2 28.17 19.43 -9.08
C THR A 2 28.53 20.87 -9.48
N GLY A 3 29.15 21.03 -10.64
CA GLY A 3 29.47 22.35 -11.19
C GLY A 3 28.23 23.22 -11.45
N PRO A 4 28.43 24.47 -11.90
CA PRO A 4 27.32 25.35 -12.28
C PRO A 4 26.49 24.73 -13.40
N HIS A 5 25.17 24.68 -13.22
CA HIS A 5 24.26 24.00 -14.15
C HIS A 5 22.89 24.68 -14.22
N LEU A 6 22.22 24.45 -15.33
CA LEU A 6 20.82 24.75 -15.57
C LEU A 6 20.18 23.47 -16.11
N HIS A 7 19.36 22.82 -15.31
CA HIS A 7 18.64 21.64 -15.72
C HIS A 7 17.13 21.93 -15.82
N LEU A 8 16.57 21.68 -17.00
CA LEU A 8 15.16 21.95 -17.31
C LEU A 8 14.36 20.68 -17.67
N LEU A 9 15.02 19.55 -17.93
CA LEU A 9 14.35 18.27 -18.26
C LEU A 9 14.00 17.53 -16.96
N GLY A 10 12.70 17.49 -16.63
CA GLY A 10 12.18 16.94 -15.37
C GLY A 10 12.02 17.96 -14.25
N GLY A 11 12.02 19.26 -14.56
CA GLY A 11 11.80 20.35 -13.59
C GLY A 11 12.80 21.50 -13.74
N PHE A 12 12.66 22.56 -12.94
CA PHE A 12 13.61 23.69 -12.94
C PHE A 12 14.65 23.52 -11.83
N ASP A 13 15.90 23.29 -12.20
CA ASP A 13 17.04 23.17 -11.30
C ASP A 13 18.19 24.05 -11.79
N PHE A 14 18.79 24.81 -10.88
CA PHE A 14 19.82 25.79 -11.20
C PHE A 14 20.78 25.92 -10.02
N ALA A 15 22.06 25.74 -10.28
CA ALA A 15 23.11 25.98 -9.30
C ALA A 15 24.24 26.84 -9.89
N GLY A 16 24.73 27.78 -9.08
CA GLY A 16 25.87 28.64 -9.41
C GLY A 16 27.16 28.22 -8.72
N VAL A 17 28.22 29.02 -8.91
CA VAL A 17 29.53 28.78 -8.26
C VAL A 17 29.49 29.39 -6.85
N GLY A 18 28.91 28.67 -5.88
CA GLY A 18 28.84 29.12 -4.47
C GLY A 18 27.56 28.69 -3.72
N ALA A 19 27.63 28.68 -2.39
CA ALA A 19 26.73 27.95 -1.48
C ALA A 19 25.27 28.47 -1.34
N ALA A 20 24.80 29.42 -2.16
CA ALA A 20 23.41 29.88 -2.10
C ALA A 20 22.76 29.87 -3.49
N VAL A 21 21.81 28.96 -3.69
CA VAL A 21 20.96 28.90 -4.90
C VAL A 21 20.11 30.17 -4.98
N PRO A 22 20.17 30.94 -6.09
CA PRO A 22 19.37 32.14 -6.21
C PRO A 22 17.87 31.81 -6.25
N VAL A 23 17.10 32.50 -5.42
CA VAL A 23 15.64 32.35 -5.38
C VAL A 23 15.02 33.13 -6.53
N PHE A 24 14.64 32.42 -7.60
CA PHE A 24 13.88 33.00 -8.71
C PHE A 24 12.38 32.98 -8.43
N SER A 25 11.69 34.09 -8.74
CA SER A 25 10.23 34.08 -8.88
C SER A 25 9.80 33.16 -10.03
N ARG A 26 8.54 32.71 -10.06
CA ARG A 26 8.04 31.85 -11.16
C ARG A 26 8.26 32.51 -12.53
N LYS A 27 7.96 33.80 -12.67
CA LYS A 27 8.19 34.53 -13.94
C LYS A 27 9.67 34.64 -14.30
N ALA A 28 10.56 34.78 -13.31
CA ALA A 28 12.01 34.76 -13.56
C ALA A 28 12.49 33.37 -14.02
N ARG A 29 12.00 32.27 -13.42
CA ARG A 29 12.30 30.90 -13.88
C ARG A 29 11.86 30.67 -15.33
N ALA A 30 10.63 31.09 -15.65
CA ALA A 30 10.11 31.03 -17.01
C ALA A 30 10.94 31.83 -18.01
N MET A 31 11.38 33.03 -17.63
CA MET A 31 12.27 33.85 -18.45
C MET A 31 13.63 33.19 -18.67
N VAL A 32 14.22 32.60 -17.63
CA VAL A 32 15.48 31.85 -17.74
C VAL A 32 15.32 30.68 -18.70
N ALA A 33 14.27 29.87 -18.52
CA ALA A 33 14.01 28.73 -19.39
C ALA A 33 13.84 29.15 -20.85
N TYR A 34 12.99 30.15 -21.11
CA TYR A 34 12.77 30.67 -22.46
C TYR A 34 14.08 31.19 -23.08
N LEU A 35 14.84 32.03 -22.37
CA LEU A 35 16.09 32.59 -22.87
C LEU A 35 17.19 31.54 -23.04
N ALA A 36 17.21 30.50 -22.21
CA ALA A 36 18.17 29.40 -22.30
C ALA A 36 17.95 28.58 -23.57
N LEU A 37 16.69 28.30 -23.93
CA LEU A 37 16.35 27.62 -25.18
C LEU A 37 16.53 28.53 -26.41
N GLN A 38 16.61 29.85 -26.20
CA GLN A 38 16.95 30.83 -27.23
C GLN A 38 18.42 31.28 -27.10
N SER A 39 19.29 30.47 -26.48
CA SER A 39 20.66 30.90 -26.20
C SER A 39 21.38 31.34 -27.48
N GLY A 40 22.13 32.43 -27.38
CA GLY A 40 22.80 33.06 -28.53
C GLY A 40 21.93 34.03 -29.35
N HIS A 41 20.61 34.11 -29.10
CA HIS A 41 19.71 35.02 -29.81
C HIS A 41 19.18 36.12 -28.88
N SER A 42 19.26 37.37 -29.33
CA SER A 42 18.73 38.51 -28.59
C SER A 42 17.19 38.59 -28.70
N GLN A 43 16.51 38.77 -27.58
CA GLN A 43 15.05 38.88 -27.50
C GLN A 43 14.65 40.28 -27.03
N SER A 44 13.65 40.88 -27.67
CA SER A 44 13.16 42.19 -27.26
C SER A 44 12.45 42.13 -25.90
N ARG A 45 12.57 43.20 -25.13
CA ARG A 45 11.86 43.36 -23.84
C ARG A 45 10.35 43.33 -24.02
N GLU A 46 9.85 43.87 -25.12
CA GLU A 46 8.44 43.82 -25.48
C GLU A 46 7.95 42.38 -25.68
N LYS A 47 8.68 41.57 -26.44
CA LYS A 47 8.35 40.15 -26.65
C LYS A 47 8.33 39.37 -25.33
N LEU A 48 9.31 39.59 -24.46
CA LEU A 48 9.36 38.97 -23.14
C LEU A 48 8.22 39.43 -22.23
N ALA A 49 7.82 40.71 -22.30
CA ALA A 49 6.68 41.23 -21.55
C ALA A 49 5.38 40.55 -21.99
N THR A 50 5.12 40.50 -23.30
CA THR A 50 3.94 39.84 -23.87
C THR A 50 3.93 38.34 -23.54
N LEU A 51 5.05 37.66 -23.73
CA LEU A 51 5.19 36.23 -23.46
C LEU A 51 4.85 35.89 -22.00
N LEU A 52 5.45 36.63 -21.06
CA LEU A 52 5.41 36.27 -19.65
C LEU A 52 4.28 36.95 -18.87
N TRP A 53 3.74 38.10 -19.29
CA TRP A 53 2.69 38.81 -18.55
C TRP A 53 1.38 39.01 -19.33
N GLY A 54 1.32 38.61 -20.60
CA GLY A 54 0.13 38.77 -21.45
C GLY A 54 -0.23 40.24 -21.69
N VAL A 55 -1.49 40.52 -22.02
CA VAL A 55 -2.01 41.87 -22.38
C VAL A 55 -2.31 42.76 -21.14
N ASN A 56 -1.70 42.47 -19.98
CA ASN A 56 -1.90 43.30 -18.78
C ASN A 56 -1.27 44.69 -18.96
N SER A 57 -1.76 45.68 -18.18
CA SER A 57 -1.38 47.10 -18.32
C SER A 57 0.13 47.29 -18.56
N GLU A 58 0.45 47.90 -19.71
CA GLU A 58 1.79 47.97 -20.32
C GLU A 58 2.86 48.53 -19.36
N THR A 59 2.44 49.36 -18.39
CA THR A 59 3.31 49.99 -17.38
C THR A 59 3.70 49.01 -16.26
N GLN A 60 2.78 48.18 -15.77
CA GLN A 60 3.06 47.22 -14.69
C GLN A 60 3.90 46.05 -15.19
N ALA A 61 3.63 45.55 -16.40
CA ALA A 61 4.43 44.51 -17.04
C ALA A 61 5.90 44.95 -17.24
N ARG A 62 6.13 46.21 -17.68
CA ARG A 62 7.49 46.78 -17.84
C ARG A 62 8.25 46.93 -16.52
N MET A 63 7.57 47.25 -15.41
CA MET A 63 8.20 47.30 -14.09
C MET A 63 8.58 45.90 -13.59
N SER A 64 7.67 44.93 -13.70
CA SER A 64 7.95 43.54 -13.31
C SER A 64 9.03 42.88 -14.17
N LEU A 65 9.07 43.17 -15.48
CA LEU A 65 10.13 42.71 -16.37
C LEU A 65 11.50 43.28 -15.96
N ARG A 66 11.58 44.58 -15.60
CA ARG A 66 12.83 45.18 -15.11
C ARG A 66 13.36 44.47 -13.86
N GLN A 67 12.48 44.15 -12.91
CA GLN A 67 12.84 43.40 -11.70
C GLN A 67 13.31 41.98 -12.03
N ALA A 68 12.58 41.26 -12.88
CA ALA A 68 12.96 39.91 -13.31
C ALA A 68 14.32 39.90 -14.02
N VAL A 69 14.55 40.83 -14.96
CA VAL A 69 15.83 40.99 -15.66
C VAL A 69 16.98 41.24 -14.70
N SER A 70 16.79 42.12 -13.71
CA SER A 70 17.81 42.39 -12.70
C SER A 70 18.15 41.14 -11.87
N SER A 71 17.13 40.40 -11.45
CA SER A 71 17.27 39.14 -10.69
C SER A 71 18.01 38.08 -11.48
N VAL A 72 17.63 37.85 -12.75
CA VAL A 72 18.26 36.85 -13.62
C VAL A 72 19.70 37.23 -13.94
N ARG A 73 19.97 38.50 -14.28
CA ARG A 73 21.32 38.98 -14.54
C ARG A 73 22.25 38.71 -13.35
N LYS A 74 21.81 39.02 -12.13
CA LYS A 74 22.61 38.79 -10.90
C LYS A 74 22.92 37.30 -10.71
N ALA A 75 21.93 36.44 -10.92
CA ALA A 75 22.10 35.00 -10.78
C ALA A 75 23.03 34.39 -11.84
N MET A 76 22.93 34.85 -13.09
CA MET A 76 23.76 34.35 -14.19
C MET A 76 25.23 34.74 -14.02
N HIS A 77 25.51 36.00 -13.63
CA HIS A 77 26.87 36.42 -13.31
C HIS A 77 27.52 35.58 -12.20
N ALA A 78 26.76 35.20 -11.17
CA ALA A 78 27.26 34.36 -10.06
C ALA A 78 27.51 32.89 -10.48
N SER A 79 27.00 32.49 -11.64
CA SER A 79 26.99 31.09 -12.07
C SER A 79 27.88 30.84 -13.30
N GLY A 80 28.60 31.86 -13.77
CA GLY A 80 29.44 31.78 -14.97
C GLY A 80 28.69 31.99 -16.30
N GLY A 81 27.38 32.25 -16.26
CA GLY A 81 26.56 32.56 -17.43
C GLY A 81 26.65 34.04 -17.80
N ARG A 82 26.61 34.36 -19.10
CA ARG A 82 26.64 35.75 -19.57
C ARG A 82 25.24 36.21 -19.94
N PHE A 83 24.72 37.17 -19.18
CA PHE A 83 23.42 37.78 -19.43
C PHE A 83 23.62 39.20 -19.97
N MET A 84 23.35 39.39 -21.26
CA MET A 84 23.55 40.67 -21.94
C MET A 84 22.26 41.48 -21.95
N THR A 85 22.39 42.78 -21.68
CA THR A 85 21.31 43.75 -21.79
C THR A 85 21.79 44.91 -22.64
N ASP A 86 21.15 45.14 -23.78
CA ASP A 86 21.42 46.28 -24.65
C ASP A 86 20.11 46.99 -24.94
N GLY A 87 19.91 48.17 -24.33
CA GLY A 87 18.69 48.98 -24.41
C GLY A 87 17.41 48.15 -24.25
N ASP A 88 16.76 47.91 -25.37
CA ASP A 88 15.47 47.21 -25.51
C ASP A 88 15.58 45.69 -25.70
N SER A 89 16.77 45.11 -25.57
CA SER A 89 17.03 43.70 -25.83
C SER A 89 17.76 42.97 -24.69
N VAL A 90 17.54 41.66 -24.61
CA VAL A 90 18.08 40.78 -23.58
C VAL A 90 18.51 39.46 -24.22
N ALA A 91 19.70 38.97 -23.89
CA ALA A 91 20.21 37.68 -24.35
C ALA A 91 20.87 36.89 -23.21
N LEU A 92 20.77 35.56 -23.26
CA LEU A 92 21.43 34.63 -22.34
C LEU A 92 22.39 33.72 -23.09
N HIS A 93 23.65 33.72 -22.66
CA HIS A 93 24.69 32.81 -23.13
C HIS A 93 25.11 31.86 -22.01
N LEU A 94 25.21 30.58 -22.34
CA LEU A 94 25.39 29.48 -21.39
C LEU A 94 26.82 28.89 -21.41
N ASP A 95 27.81 29.60 -21.97
CA ASP A 95 29.18 29.12 -22.24
C ASP A 95 29.96 28.57 -21.02
N GLY A 96 29.41 28.67 -19.80
CA GLY A 96 29.98 28.15 -18.56
C GLY A 96 29.00 27.39 -17.67
N LEU A 97 27.80 27.05 -18.16
CA LEU A 97 26.81 26.25 -17.43
C LEU A 97 26.59 24.91 -18.12
N ASP A 98 26.51 23.82 -17.35
CA ASP A 98 25.97 22.56 -17.86
C ASP A 98 24.47 22.72 -18.13
N PHE A 99 24.07 22.69 -19.40
CA PHE A 99 22.69 22.86 -19.83
C PHE A 99 22.16 21.55 -20.41
N ASP A 100 21.24 20.92 -19.67
CA ASP A 100 20.77 19.57 -19.99
C ASP A 100 20.02 19.48 -21.32
N VAL A 101 19.23 20.50 -21.70
CA VAL A 101 18.51 20.51 -22.98
C VAL A 101 19.49 20.50 -24.16
N ALA A 102 20.48 21.40 -24.18
CA ALA A 102 21.46 21.42 -25.28
C ALA A 102 22.29 20.14 -25.35
N ARG A 103 22.67 19.58 -24.18
CA ARG A 103 23.36 18.28 -24.12
C ARG A 103 22.47 17.15 -24.66
N PHE A 104 21.21 17.11 -24.24
CA PHE A 104 20.23 16.14 -24.73
C PHE A 104 20.05 16.24 -26.25
N GLU A 105 19.90 17.45 -26.78
CA GLU A 105 19.72 17.66 -28.22
C GLU A 105 20.93 17.20 -29.03
N ALA A 106 22.14 17.55 -28.58
CA ALA A 106 23.38 17.13 -29.23
C ALA A 106 23.52 15.60 -29.25
N LEU A 107 23.23 14.94 -28.12
CA LEU A 107 23.30 13.49 -28.00
C LEU A 107 22.19 12.79 -28.78
N ALA A 108 20.95 13.29 -28.75
CA ALA A 108 19.80 12.73 -29.45
C ALA A 108 19.90 12.86 -30.98
N ALA A 109 20.64 13.86 -31.47
CA ALA A 109 20.97 14.01 -32.88
C ALA A 109 21.95 12.94 -33.39
N SER A 110 22.70 12.28 -32.49
CA SER A 110 23.61 11.20 -32.84
C SER A 110 22.87 9.96 -33.39
N SER A 111 23.65 9.03 -33.92
CA SER A 111 23.19 7.70 -34.36
C SER A 111 23.95 6.56 -33.68
N THR A 112 24.88 6.88 -32.78
CA THR A 112 25.60 5.88 -31.98
C THR A 112 24.72 5.46 -30.79
N PRO A 113 24.62 4.16 -30.47
CA PRO A 113 23.83 3.71 -29.33
C PRO A 113 24.27 4.34 -28.01
N GLU A 114 25.57 4.52 -27.81
CA GLU A 114 26.14 5.08 -26.60
C GLU A 114 25.69 6.54 -26.37
N ASP A 115 25.73 7.38 -27.40
CA ASP A 115 25.27 8.76 -27.28
C ASP A 115 23.76 8.82 -27.04
N LEU A 116 22.98 7.95 -27.70
CA LEU A 116 21.53 7.88 -27.52
C LEU A 116 21.14 7.41 -26.11
N GLU A 117 21.87 6.44 -25.54
CA GLU A 117 21.71 6.04 -24.14
C GLU A 117 22.00 7.21 -23.19
N GLN A 118 23.09 7.96 -23.42
CA GLN A 118 23.41 9.16 -22.64
C GLN A 118 22.34 10.24 -22.79
N ALA A 119 21.80 10.46 -24.00
CA ALA A 119 20.69 11.39 -24.23
C ALA A 119 19.52 11.07 -23.31
N LEU A 120 19.16 9.79 -23.20
CA LEU A 120 18.03 9.33 -22.39
C LEU A 120 18.32 9.34 -20.88
N LEU A 121 19.58 9.31 -20.44
CA LEU A 121 19.93 9.58 -19.05
C LEU A 121 19.72 11.06 -18.70
N VAL A 122 19.99 11.96 -19.65
CA VAL A 122 19.80 13.41 -19.50
C VAL A 122 18.31 13.79 -19.53
N TYR A 123 17.51 13.14 -20.38
CA TYR A 123 16.05 13.34 -20.43
C TYR A 123 15.35 12.69 -19.23
N ARG A 124 15.14 13.42 -18.13
CA ARG A 124 14.50 12.87 -16.90
C ARG A 124 12.98 13.03 -16.86
N GLY A 125 12.43 13.88 -17.72
CA GLY A 125 11.00 14.20 -17.79
C GLY A 125 10.77 15.36 -18.77
N ASP A 126 9.52 15.78 -18.92
CA ASP A 126 9.17 16.87 -19.83
C ASP A 126 9.84 18.19 -19.41
N LEU A 127 10.02 19.08 -20.39
CA LEU A 127 10.60 20.41 -20.14
C LEU A 127 9.79 21.15 -19.06
N LEU A 128 10.47 21.56 -17.99
CA LEU A 128 9.85 22.19 -16.82
C LEU A 128 8.66 21.39 -16.27
N ASP A 129 8.83 20.09 -16.06
CA ASP A 129 7.75 19.25 -15.51
C ASP A 129 7.16 19.85 -14.21
N GLY A 130 5.83 19.77 -14.08
CA GLY A 130 5.06 20.39 -12.98
C GLY A 130 5.02 21.93 -12.97
N PHE A 131 5.63 22.61 -13.95
CA PHE A 131 5.62 24.07 -14.05
C PHE A 131 4.57 24.60 -15.03
N GLY A 132 3.98 25.74 -14.69
CA GLY A 132 3.06 26.51 -15.51
C GLY A 132 2.87 27.95 -14.99
N LEU A 133 2.33 28.81 -15.85
CA LEU A 133 2.08 30.22 -15.66
C LEU A 133 0.67 30.61 -16.14
N LYS A 134 0.08 31.60 -15.49
CA LYS A 134 -1.11 32.30 -16.00
C LYS A 134 -0.71 33.30 -17.10
N ALA A 135 -0.17 32.80 -18.21
CA ALA A 135 0.18 33.58 -19.40
C ALA A 135 0.12 32.65 -20.61
N GLU A 136 -0.98 32.73 -21.36
CA GLU A 136 -1.27 31.85 -22.50
C GLU A 136 -0.14 31.79 -23.54
N PRO A 137 0.49 32.90 -23.96
CA PRO A 137 1.60 32.83 -24.93
C PRO A 137 2.80 32.00 -24.44
N PHE A 138 3.08 31.99 -23.14
CA PHE A 138 4.14 31.17 -22.56
C PHE A 138 3.74 29.69 -22.48
N GLU A 139 2.49 29.40 -22.11
CA GLU A 139 1.98 28.02 -22.06
C GLU A 139 1.95 27.38 -23.46
N ASP A 140 1.59 28.15 -24.49
CA ASP A 140 1.63 27.70 -25.88
C ASP A 140 3.06 27.37 -26.33
N TRP A 141 4.00 28.29 -26.06
CA TRP A 141 5.42 28.04 -26.32
C TRP A 141 5.92 26.79 -25.58
N LEU A 142 5.60 26.66 -24.30
CA LEU A 142 6.04 25.54 -23.47
C LEU A 142 5.47 24.20 -23.97
N ARG A 143 4.21 24.18 -24.41
CA ARG A 143 3.57 22.99 -25.00
C ARG A 143 4.28 22.54 -26.27
N ILE A 144 4.52 23.46 -27.21
CA ILE A 144 5.24 23.19 -28.46
C ILE A 144 6.62 22.62 -28.17
N GLU A 145 7.31 23.22 -27.20
CA GLU A 145 8.68 22.84 -26.88
C GLU A 145 8.78 21.49 -26.15
N ARG A 146 7.84 21.20 -25.24
CA ARG A 146 7.69 19.87 -24.63
C ARG A 146 7.46 18.80 -25.68
N GLU A 147 6.56 19.06 -26.63
CA GLU A 147 6.27 18.14 -27.72
C GLU A 147 7.50 17.89 -28.61
N ARG A 148 8.24 18.95 -28.97
CA ARG A 148 9.47 18.84 -29.76
C ARG A 148 10.53 17.98 -29.07
N LEU A 149 10.81 18.24 -27.78
CA LEU A 149 11.83 17.50 -27.02
C LEU A 149 11.40 16.05 -26.75
N ARG A 150 10.12 15.82 -26.47
CA ARG A 150 9.55 14.47 -26.35
C ARG A 150 9.67 13.70 -27.66
N ALA A 151 9.38 14.33 -28.80
CA ALA A 151 9.52 13.71 -30.11
C ALA A 151 10.98 13.30 -30.39
N MET A 152 11.97 14.11 -29.97
CA MET A 152 13.38 13.73 -30.05
C MET A 152 13.72 12.53 -29.16
N ALA A 153 13.18 12.47 -27.94
CA ALA A 153 13.39 11.34 -27.03
C ALA A 153 12.77 10.05 -27.58
N VAL A 154 11.57 10.14 -28.14
CA VAL A 154 10.88 9.06 -28.86
C VAL A 154 11.73 8.57 -30.04
N ALA A 155 12.26 9.48 -30.87
CA ALA A 155 13.11 9.12 -32.00
C ALA A 155 14.43 8.45 -31.57
N ALA A 156 15.04 8.91 -30.47
CA ALA A 156 16.23 8.28 -29.90
C ALA A 156 15.94 6.87 -29.38
N LEU A 157 14.81 6.68 -28.69
CA LEU A 157 14.33 5.38 -28.23
C LEU A 157 14.03 4.44 -29.40
N ASP A 158 13.37 4.91 -30.46
CA ASP A 158 13.09 4.14 -31.67
C ASP A 158 14.40 3.60 -32.30
N LYS A 159 15.43 4.46 -32.44
CA LYS A 159 16.76 4.06 -32.92
C LYS A 159 17.40 2.98 -32.04
N LEU A 160 17.33 3.14 -30.71
CA LEU A 160 17.86 2.16 -29.76
C LEU A 160 17.11 0.83 -29.80
N VAL A 161 15.78 0.86 -29.85
CA VAL A 161 14.95 -0.34 -30.00
C VAL A 161 15.31 -1.08 -31.28
N ALA A 162 15.46 -0.37 -32.40
CA ALA A 162 15.91 -0.96 -33.66
C ALA A 162 17.32 -1.56 -33.54
N HIS A 163 18.26 -0.85 -32.90
CA HIS A 163 19.62 -1.32 -32.67
C HIS A 163 19.65 -2.62 -31.85
N TYR A 164 19.04 -2.65 -30.66
CA TYR A 164 19.04 -3.85 -29.80
C TYR A 164 18.25 -5.02 -30.40
N SER A 165 17.21 -4.72 -31.19
CA SER A 165 16.51 -5.74 -31.96
C SER A 165 17.44 -6.39 -32.99
N ALA A 166 18.26 -5.59 -33.69
CA ALA A 166 19.21 -6.08 -34.69
C ALA A 166 20.40 -6.84 -34.07
N THR A 167 20.93 -6.36 -32.94
CA THR A 167 22.04 -7.02 -32.23
C THR A 167 21.60 -8.20 -31.37
N LYS A 168 20.29 -8.47 -31.30
CA LYS A 168 19.69 -9.54 -30.49
C LYS A 168 20.05 -9.42 -29.01
N ASP A 169 20.02 -8.19 -28.48
CA ASP A 169 20.10 -7.91 -27.04
C ASP A 169 18.69 -7.69 -26.47
N PRO A 170 18.01 -8.75 -26.02
CA PRO A 170 16.63 -8.62 -25.57
C PRO A 170 16.53 -7.88 -24.23
N ALA A 171 17.57 -7.84 -23.41
CA ALA A 171 17.53 -7.16 -22.11
C ALA A 171 17.50 -5.64 -22.29
N SER A 172 18.37 -5.12 -23.16
CA SER A 172 18.42 -3.69 -23.50
C SER A 172 17.20 -3.27 -24.32
N CYS A 173 16.73 -4.15 -25.23
CA CYS A 173 15.50 -3.94 -25.98
C CYS A 173 14.27 -3.78 -25.06
N VAL A 174 14.14 -4.60 -24.01
CA VAL A 174 13.04 -4.45 -23.02
C VAL A 174 13.07 -3.09 -22.35
N ARG A 175 14.25 -2.62 -21.90
CA ARG A 175 14.37 -1.32 -21.21
C ARG A 175 13.97 -0.17 -22.13
N ALA A 176 14.51 -0.15 -23.35
CA ALA A 176 14.21 0.90 -24.33
C ALA A 176 12.74 0.87 -24.78
N ALA A 177 12.20 -0.30 -25.13
CA ALA A 177 10.82 -0.43 -25.60
C ALA A 177 9.79 -0.11 -24.50
N THR A 178 10.05 -0.52 -23.24
CA THR A 178 9.16 -0.18 -22.12
C THR A 178 9.10 1.33 -21.90
N ARG A 179 10.25 2.00 -21.92
CA ARG A 179 10.32 3.46 -21.76
C ARG A 179 9.63 4.20 -22.92
N LEU A 180 9.76 3.68 -24.15
CA LEU A 180 9.07 4.21 -25.31
C LEU A 180 7.54 4.07 -25.19
N LEU A 181 7.04 2.93 -24.72
CA LEU A 181 5.60 2.72 -24.50
C LEU A 181 5.01 3.58 -23.38
N THR A 182 5.82 4.05 -22.42
CA THR A 182 5.38 5.07 -21.45
C THR A 182 5.07 6.41 -22.15
N MET A 183 5.80 6.74 -23.22
CA MET A 183 5.59 7.96 -24.00
C MET A 183 4.53 7.77 -25.09
N GLU A 184 4.57 6.64 -25.79
CA GLU A 184 3.72 6.34 -26.94
C GLU A 184 2.99 5.00 -26.73
N PRO A 185 1.99 4.94 -25.82
CA PRO A 185 1.36 3.69 -25.40
C PRO A 185 0.56 3.00 -26.51
N LEU A 186 0.24 3.72 -27.60
CA LEU A 186 -0.54 3.23 -28.73
C LEU A 186 0.32 2.62 -29.85
N ARG A 187 1.65 2.58 -29.73
CA ARG A 187 2.57 2.03 -30.73
C ARG A 187 2.59 0.50 -30.71
N GLU A 188 1.69 -0.14 -31.46
CA GLU A 188 1.59 -1.60 -31.56
C GLU A 188 2.88 -2.29 -32.04
N ASP A 189 3.63 -1.64 -32.94
CA ASP A 189 4.92 -2.13 -33.41
C ASP A 189 5.92 -2.31 -32.26
N ILE A 190 5.95 -1.37 -31.30
CA ILE A 190 6.81 -1.44 -30.13
C ILE A 190 6.30 -2.47 -29.12
N HIS A 191 4.98 -2.60 -28.94
CA HIS A 191 4.40 -3.71 -28.17
C HIS A 191 4.85 -5.07 -28.74
N ARG A 192 4.82 -5.25 -30.06
CA ARG A 192 5.31 -6.48 -30.72
C ARG A 192 6.81 -6.70 -30.51
N VAL A 193 7.63 -5.65 -30.57
CA VAL A 193 9.07 -5.76 -30.26
C VAL A 193 9.28 -6.23 -28.82
N LEU A 194 8.56 -5.64 -27.87
CA LEU A 194 8.65 -6.01 -26.46
C LEU A 194 8.18 -7.46 -26.21
N MET A 195 7.10 -7.88 -26.88
CA MET A 195 6.63 -9.28 -26.88
C MET A 195 7.72 -10.24 -27.37
N ARG A 196 8.38 -9.93 -28.50
CA ARG A 196 9.47 -10.76 -29.03
C ARG A 196 10.69 -10.78 -28.11
N ALA A 197 11.05 -9.64 -27.53
CA ALA A 197 12.17 -9.53 -26.60
C ALA A 197 11.93 -10.36 -25.32
N TYR A 198 10.70 -10.36 -24.78
CA TYR A 198 10.33 -11.25 -23.68
C TYR A 198 10.37 -12.72 -24.08
N ALA A 199 9.83 -13.09 -25.25
CA ALA A 199 9.87 -14.46 -25.74
C ALA A 199 11.30 -14.97 -25.99
N ALA A 200 12.20 -14.12 -26.49
CA ALA A 200 13.62 -14.42 -26.69
C ALA A 200 14.37 -14.70 -25.38
N GLN A 201 13.93 -14.11 -24.27
CA GLN A 201 14.43 -14.39 -22.91
C GLN A 201 13.76 -15.62 -22.27
N GLY A 202 12.94 -16.37 -23.01
CA GLY A 202 12.14 -17.47 -22.47
C GLY A 202 10.94 -17.02 -21.61
N ARG A 203 10.71 -15.71 -21.49
CA ARG A 203 9.64 -15.11 -20.67
C ARG A 203 8.33 -14.99 -21.45
N ILE A 204 7.85 -16.09 -22.03
CA ILE A 204 6.67 -16.11 -22.92
C ILE A 204 5.42 -15.55 -22.24
N ASN A 205 5.23 -15.79 -20.93
CA ASN A 205 4.07 -15.25 -20.20
C ASN A 205 4.06 -13.71 -20.14
N LEU A 206 5.23 -13.07 -20.05
CA LEU A 206 5.31 -11.60 -20.12
C LEU A 206 4.96 -11.09 -21.52
N ALA A 207 5.35 -11.82 -22.57
CA ALA A 207 4.95 -11.50 -23.93
C ALA A 207 3.43 -11.60 -24.14
N LEU A 208 2.79 -12.64 -23.58
CA LEU A 208 1.32 -12.78 -23.64
C LEU A 208 0.63 -11.67 -22.83
N ARG A 209 1.13 -11.32 -21.64
CA ARG A 209 0.61 -10.20 -20.84
C ARG A 209 0.78 -8.85 -21.55
N GLN A 210 1.89 -8.66 -22.27
CA GLN A 210 2.13 -7.44 -23.05
C GLN A 210 1.10 -7.26 -24.17
N PHE A 211 0.67 -8.34 -24.82
CA PHE A 211 -0.43 -8.30 -25.78
C PHE A 211 -1.74 -7.84 -25.11
N GLU A 212 -2.08 -8.41 -23.95
CA GLU A 212 -3.30 -8.03 -23.22
C GLU A 212 -3.27 -6.54 -22.85
N HIS A 213 -2.11 -6.04 -22.40
CA HIS A 213 -1.92 -4.62 -22.13
C HIS A 213 -2.08 -3.74 -23.39
N CYS A 214 -1.52 -4.17 -24.52
CA CYS A 214 -1.69 -3.51 -25.81
C CYS A 214 -3.18 -3.44 -26.21
N ARG A 215 -3.88 -4.58 -26.15
CA ARG A 215 -5.32 -4.68 -26.44
C ARG A 215 -6.14 -3.74 -25.57
N ASP A 216 -5.92 -3.78 -24.25
CA ASP A 216 -6.72 -3.00 -23.31
C ASP A 216 -6.48 -1.49 -23.51
N THR A 217 -5.24 -1.11 -23.83
CA THR A 217 -4.89 0.29 -24.13
C THR A 217 -5.56 0.78 -25.41
N LEU A 218 -5.47 0.03 -26.51
CA LEU A 218 -6.13 0.38 -27.78
C LEU A 218 -7.65 0.44 -27.64
N GLN A 219 -8.23 -0.50 -26.88
CA GLN A 219 -9.66 -0.54 -26.66
C GLN A 219 -10.14 0.66 -25.82
N ARG A 220 -9.36 1.09 -24.83
CA ARG A 220 -9.71 2.23 -23.97
C ARG A 220 -9.56 3.57 -24.70
N GLU A 221 -8.44 3.79 -25.37
CA GLU A 221 -8.11 5.10 -25.95
C GLU A 221 -8.72 5.29 -27.35
N LEU A 222 -8.72 4.24 -28.19
CA LEU A 222 -9.14 4.33 -29.59
C LEU A 222 -10.39 3.49 -29.92
N LYS A 223 -10.84 2.63 -28.98
CA LYS A 223 -11.91 1.64 -29.21
C LYS A 223 -11.62 0.71 -30.38
N LEU A 224 -10.33 0.43 -30.60
CA LEU A 224 -9.85 -0.47 -31.65
C LEU A 224 -9.35 -1.79 -31.05
N GLN A 225 -9.38 -2.83 -31.87
CA GLN A 225 -8.73 -4.11 -31.57
C GLN A 225 -7.30 -4.12 -32.12
N PRO A 226 -6.37 -4.90 -31.53
CA PRO A 226 -5.01 -4.99 -32.04
C PRO A 226 -4.93 -5.41 -33.51
N GLU A 227 -3.93 -4.88 -34.20
CA GLU A 227 -3.57 -5.21 -35.58
C GLU A 227 -3.46 -6.74 -35.78
N PRO A 228 -3.78 -7.24 -36.99
CA PRO A 228 -3.62 -8.67 -37.32
C PRO A 228 -2.24 -9.22 -36.97
N GLU A 229 -1.18 -8.45 -37.19
CA GLU A 229 0.21 -8.79 -36.89
C GLU A 229 0.45 -8.98 -35.38
N THR A 230 -0.18 -8.14 -34.56
CA THR A 230 -0.11 -8.22 -33.09
C THR A 230 -0.82 -9.46 -32.57
N ARG A 231 -2.00 -9.76 -33.13
CA ARG A 231 -2.79 -10.96 -32.80
C ARG A 231 -2.10 -12.24 -33.24
N HIS A 232 -1.53 -12.27 -34.44
CA HIS A 232 -0.79 -13.42 -34.94
C HIS A 232 0.43 -13.72 -34.07
N LEU A 233 1.21 -12.69 -33.68
CA LEU A 233 2.33 -12.89 -32.76
C LEU A 233 1.88 -13.46 -31.41
N HIS A 234 0.75 -13.00 -30.87
CA HIS A 234 0.18 -13.58 -29.66
C HIS A 234 -0.16 -15.07 -29.86
N GLU A 235 -0.84 -15.42 -30.96
CA GLU A 235 -1.21 -16.82 -31.26
C GLU A 235 0.00 -17.73 -31.44
N GLU A 236 1.04 -17.26 -32.13
CA GLU A 236 2.32 -17.96 -32.28
C GLU A 236 2.95 -18.25 -30.91
N LEU A 237 3.08 -17.21 -30.06
CA LEU A 237 3.66 -17.33 -28.73
C LEU A 237 2.82 -18.20 -27.79
N ARG A 238 1.50 -18.13 -27.89
CA ARG A 238 0.56 -18.99 -27.16
C ARG A 238 0.73 -20.45 -27.58
N THR A 239 0.85 -20.73 -28.88
CA THR A 239 1.06 -22.09 -29.40
C THR A 239 2.40 -22.64 -28.95
N ARG A 240 3.46 -21.82 -29.01
CA ARG A 240 4.81 -22.17 -28.51
C ARG A 240 4.83 -22.50 -27.02
N ARG A 241 3.96 -21.86 -26.22
CA ARG A 241 3.74 -22.21 -24.80
C ARG A 241 2.99 -23.53 -24.62
N MET A 242 2.06 -23.86 -25.50
CA MET A 242 1.20 -25.05 -25.40
C MET A 242 1.86 -26.33 -25.91
N MET A 243 2.90 -26.26 -26.73
CA MET A 243 3.67 -27.44 -27.14
C MET A 243 4.68 -27.83 -26.05
N PRO A 244 4.57 -29.01 -25.41
CA PRO A 244 5.66 -29.55 -24.60
C PRO A 244 6.85 -29.82 -25.53
N GLN A 245 8.07 -29.45 -25.13
CA GLN A 245 9.27 -29.92 -25.83
C GLN A 245 9.36 -31.45 -25.73
N GLY A 246 8.84 -32.12 -26.76
CA GLY A 246 8.97 -33.56 -26.96
C GLY A 246 10.40 -33.90 -27.36
N THR A 247 11.09 -34.61 -26.47
CA THR A 247 11.96 -35.76 -26.76
C THR A 247 12.56 -35.86 -28.17
N SER A 248 13.85 -35.53 -28.31
CA SER A 248 14.74 -36.31 -29.17
C SER A 248 15.74 -37.04 -28.29
N ARG A 249 15.45 -38.32 -28.10
CA ARG A 249 16.27 -39.34 -27.46
C ARG A 249 17.20 -39.91 -28.53
N THR A 250 18.49 -39.65 -28.44
CA THR A 250 19.52 -40.56 -28.98
C THR A 250 20.61 -40.74 -27.94
N ALA A 251 20.74 -41.97 -27.48
CA ALA A 251 21.72 -42.42 -26.50
C ALA A 251 23.13 -42.54 -27.12
N SER A 252 24.16 -42.12 -26.37
CA SER A 252 25.38 -42.92 -26.14
C SER A 252 26.26 -42.27 -25.04
N PRO A 253 27.14 -43.04 -24.36
CA PRO A 253 27.38 -42.89 -22.93
C PRO A 253 28.68 -42.15 -22.53
N ALA A 254 28.68 -41.77 -21.24
CA ALA A 254 29.80 -41.55 -20.33
C ALA A 254 30.85 -40.48 -20.67
N ARG A 255 30.91 -39.43 -19.83
CA ARG A 255 32.10 -39.12 -19.01
C ARG A 255 31.72 -38.20 -17.84
N THR A 256 32.18 -38.63 -16.67
CA THR A 256 32.21 -37.95 -15.38
C THR A 256 32.85 -36.57 -15.46
N GLY A 257 32.23 -35.58 -14.82
CA GLY A 257 32.81 -34.25 -14.64
C GLY A 257 31.76 -33.29 -14.08
N GLU A 258 31.67 -33.22 -12.75
CA GLU A 258 30.88 -32.21 -12.04
C GLU A 258 31.25 -30.79 -12.46
N ARG A 259 30.24 -29.98 -12.77
CA ARG A 259 30.18 -28.54 -12.44
C ARG A 259 28.71 -28.17 -12.20
N PRO A 260 28.38 -27.38 -11.15
CA PRO A 260 27.01 -27.21 -10.70
C PRO A 260 26.16 -26.44 -11.71
N ALA A 261 24.90 -26.83 -11.81
CA ALA A 261 23.87 -26.12 -12.54
C ALA A 261 23.70 -24.70 -11.98
N PHE A 262 23.77 -23.67 -12.83
CA PHE A 262 23.19 -22.38 -12.50
C PHE A 262 21.67 -22.57 -12.41
N GLU A 263 21.16 -22.48 -11.19
CA GLU A 263 19.74 -22.53 -10.87
C GLU A 263 18.97 -21.52 -11.75
N SER A 264 17.95 -22.01 -12.43
CA SER A 264 17.00 -21.20 -13.18
C SER A 264 16.33 -20.17 -12.27
N GLU A 265 16.38 -18.87 -12.60
CA GLU A 265 15.57 -17.85 -11.95
C GLU A 265 14.08 -18.27 -11.95
N PRO A 266 13.41 -18.40 -10.79
CA PRO A 266 12.00 -18.79 -10.77
C PRO A 266 11.10 -17.63 -11.25
N MET A 267 10.11 -17.98 -12.09
CA MET A 267 9.06 -17.08 -12.57
C MET A 267 8.44 -16.30 -11.39
N ARG A 268 8.28 -14.97 -11.55
CA ARG A 268 7.52 -14.15 -10.58
C ARG A 268 6.08 -14.66 -10.49
N PRO A 269 5.51 -14.83 -9.28
CA PRO A 269 4.15 -15.34 -9.12
C PRO A 269 3.10 -14.41 -9.75
N ALA A 270 1.97 -14.99 -10.18
CA ALA A 270 0.87 -14.21 -10.72
C ALA A 270 0.10 -13.51 -9.59
N THR A 271 -0.15 -12.21 -9.76
CA THR A 271 -1.01 -11.43 -8.87
C THR A 271 -2.47 -11.57 -9.29
N HIS A 272 -3.31 -11.91 -8.32
CA HIS A 272 -4.75 -12.05 -8.44
C HIS A 272 -5.47 -10.99 -7.60
N TYR A 273 -6.77 -10.80 -7.85
CA TYR A 273 -7.59 -9.83 -7.15
C TYR A 273 -8.89 -10.46 -6.66
N VAL A 274 -9.34 -10.07 -5.47
CA VAL A 274 -10.66 -10.39 -4.92
C VAL A 274 -11.35 -9.11 -4.46
N LYS A 275 -12.69 -9.04 -4.57
CA LYS A 275 -13.47 -7.94 -4.03
C LYS A 275 -13.78 -8.16 -2.55
N SER A 276 -13.51 -7.15 -1.73
CA SER A 276 -13.88 -7.06 -0.31
C SER A 276 -14.49 -5.68 -0.07
N ALA A 277 -15.73 -5.60 0.44
CA ALA A 277 -16.44 -4.33 0.68
C ALA A 277 -16.36 -3.29 -0.48
N GLY A 278 -16.39 -3.76 -1.73
CA GLY A 278 -16.33 -2.91 -2.93
C GLY A 278 -14.93 -2.58 -3.46
N ILE A 279 -13.87 -2.85 -2.69
CA ILE A 279 -12.47 -2.60 -3.08
C ILE A 279 -11.78 -3.88 -3.55
N ASN A 280 -10.77 -3.74 -4.42
CA ASN A 280 -9.94 -4.85 -4.89
C ASN A 280 -8.75 -5.09 -3.95
N ILE A 281 -8.62 -6.33 -3.49
CA ILE A 281 -7.51 -6.81 -2.68
C ILE A 281 -6.62 -7.69 -3.54
N ALA A 282 -5.37 -7.28 -3.71
CA ALA A 282 -4.35 -8.01 -4.44
C ALA A 282 -3.77 -9.13 -3.58
N TYR A 283 -3.60 -10.31 -4.17
CA TYR A 283 -2.98 -11.46 -3.52
C TYR A 283 -2.16 -12.31 -4.49
N GLN A 284 -1.21 -13.08 -3.97
CA GLN A 284 -0.42 -14.07 -4.70
C GLN A 284 -0.47 -15.40 -3.95
N VAL A 285 -0.41 -16.49 -4.70
CA VAL A 285 -0.26 -17.85 -4.15
C VAL A 285 1.01 -18.47 -4.71
N THR A 286 1.84 -19.00 -3.83
CA THR A 286 3.09 -19.69 -4.16
C THR A 286 3.27 -20.93 -3.32
N GLY A 287 3.97 -21.93 -3.84
CA GLY A 287 4.09 -23.21 -3.16
C GLY A 287 2.84 -24.07 -3.33
N ASP A 288 3.01 -25.36 -3.15
CA ASP A 288 2.00 -26.41 -3.31
C ASP A 288 1.98 -27.38 -2.11
N GLY A 289 2.57 -26.95 -0.99
CA GLY A 289 2.57 -27.71 0.26
C GLY A 289 1.15 -27.91 0.84
N PRO A 290 0.96 -28.92 1.70
CA PRO A 290 -0.37 -29.33 2.18
C PRO A 290 -0.98 -28.38 3.22
N ILE A 291 -0.19 -27.42 3.72
CA ILE A 291 -0.61 -26.45 4.73
C ILE A 291 -0.93 -25.14 4.02
N ASP A 292 -2.15 -24.63 4.19
CA ASP A 292 -2.45 -23.25 3.83
C ASP A 292 -1.84 -22.32 4.86
N LEU A 293 -1.03 -21.36 4.40
CA LEU A 293 -0.41 -20.36 5.26
C LEU A 293 -0.60 -18.99 4.61
N ILE A 294 -1.34 -18.10 5.24
CA ILE A 294 -1.46 -16.72 4.80
C ILE A 294 -0.49 -15.82 5.57
N TYR A 295 0.36 -15.12 4.84
CA TYR A 295 1.23 -14.08 5.39
C TYR A 295 0.57 -12.71 5.26
N VAL A 296 0.27 -12.10 6.42
CA VAL A 296 -0.28 -10.74 6.54
C VAL A 296 0.87 -9.80 6.96
N PRO A 297 1.34 -8.93 6.05
CA PRO A 297 2.52 -8.10 6.30
C PRO A 297 2.26 -6.98 7.30
N GLY A 298 3.34 -6.35 7.77
CA GLY A 298 3.32 -5.14 8.60
C GLY A 298 2.96 -3.87 7.81
N TRP A 299 3.26 -2.70 8.37
CA TRP A 299 2.80 -1.37 7.93
C TRP A 299 2.47 -1.20 6.43
N VAL A 300 3.46 -1.30 5.55
CA VAL A 300 3.26 -1.21 4.09
C VAL A 300 3.83 -2.43 3.37
N SER A 301 3.17 -2.84 2.29
CA SER A 301 3.63 -3.95 1.46
C SER A 301 3.46 -3.74 -0.03
N ASN A 302 4.22 -4.51 -0.82
CA ASN A 302 4.04 -4.63 -2.25
C ASN A 302 4.41 -6.05 -2.73
N LEU A 303 3.43 -6.77 -3.27
CA LEU A 303 3.57 -8.16 -3.71
C LEU A 303 4.63 -8.34 -4.82
N ASP A 304 4.66 -7.44 -5.81
CA ASP A 304 5.57 -7.52 -6.95
C ASP A 304 7.01 -7.15 -6.56
N HIS A 305 7.19 -6.08 -5.78
CA HIS A 305 8.50 -5.63 -5.34
C HIS A 305 9.13 -6.54 -4.29
N ALA A 306 8.32 -7.30 -3.53
CA ALA A 306 8.83 -8.25 -2.53
C ALA A 306 9.79 -9.31 -3.11
N TRP A 307 9.60 -9.70 -4.38
CA TRP A 307 10.45 -10.68 -5.05
C TRP A 307 11.78 -10.11 -5.55
N ALA A 308 11.98 -8.79 -5.49
CA ALA A 308 13.20 -8.15 -5.96
C ALA A 308 14.33 -8.16 -4.92
N SER A 309 14.03 -8.27 -3.61
CA SER A 309 15.07 -8.53 -2.60
C SER A 309 15.42 -10.01 -2.59
N PRO A 310 16.70 -10.40 -2.77
CA PRO A 310 17.13 -11.78 -2.62
C PRO A 310 16.79 -12.36 -1.25
N ARG A 311 16.91 -11.55 -0.18
CA ARG A 311 16.62 -11.97 1.20
C ARG A 311 15.15 -12.23 1.44
N LEU A 312 14.28 -11.28 1.06
CA LEU A 312 12.84 -11.47 1.23
C LEU A 312 12.36 -12.61 0.31
N SER A 313 12.81 -12.63 -0.94
CA SER A 313 12.47 -13.70 -1.87
C SER A 313 12.91 -15.08 -1.37
N HIS A 314 14.05 -15.20 -0.69
CA HIS A 314 14.50 -16.43 -0.05
C HIS A 314 13.53 -16.90 1.03
N VAL A 315 13.17 -16.02 1.98
CA VAL A 315 12.19 -16.33 3.03
C VAL A 315 10.86 -16.79 2.46
N LEU A 316 10.35 -16.10 1.44
CA LEU A 316 9.09 -16.45 0.79
C LEU A 316 9.13 -17.82 0.11
N ARG A 317 10.26 -18.16 -0.54
CA ARG A 317 10.44 -19.50 -1.13
C ARG A 317 10.52 -20.58 -0.05
N ARG A 318 11.20 -20.31 1.06
CA ARG A 318 11.30 -21.26 2.17
C ARG A 318 9.94 -21.54 2.82
N LEU A 319 9.14 -20.50 3.06
CA LEU A 319 7.76 -20.65 3.53
C LEU A 319 6.92 -21.46 2.52
N GLY A 320 7.02 -21.14 1.23
CA GLY A 320 6.33 -21.87 0.16
C GLY A 320 6.81 -23.30 -0.08
N ALA A 321 7.96 -23.71 0.46
CA ALA A 321 8.50 -25.06 0.28
C ALA A 321 7.75 -26.12 1.10
N PHE A 322 7.06 -25.72 2.18
CA PHE A 322 6.26 -26.62 3.01
C PHE A 322 4.78 -26.22 3.12
N SER A 323 4.39 -25.10 2.50
CA SER A 323 3.02 -24.57 2.54
C SER A 323 2.56 -24.10 1.16
N ARG A 324 1.24 -24.07 0.95
CA ARG A 324 0.61 -23.19 -0.02
C ARG A 324 0.59 -21.79 0.58
N LEU A 325 1.66 -21.03 0.33
CA LEU A 325 1.86 -19.69 0.84
C LEU A 325 0.96 -18.70 0.08
N ILE A 326 0.00 -18.14 0.82
CA ILE A 326 -0.90 -17.08 0.38
C ILE A 326 -0.34 -15.76 0.90
N ARG A 327 -0.22 -14.76 0.03
CA ARG A 327 0.28 -13.43 0.38
C ARG A 327 -0.69 -12.39 -0.13
N MET A 328 -0.82 -11.27 0.58
CA MET A 328 -1.68 -10.18 0.15
C MET A 328 -1.03 -8.82 0.37
N ASP A 329 -1.42 -7.85 -0.45
CA ASP A 329 -1.28 -6.44 -0.09
C ASP A 329 -2.56 -5.99 0.61
N LYS A 330 -2.43 -5.39 1.78
CA LYS A 330 -3.61 -4.92 2.54
C LYS A 330 -4.26 -3.76 1.79
N ARG A 331 -5.56 -3.53 2.01
CA ARG A 331 -6.24 -2.34 1.48
C ARG A 331 -5.45 -1.07 1.78
N GLY A 332 -5.34 -0.17 0.80
CA GLY A 332 -4.52 1.04 0.92
C GLY A 332 -3.02 0.85 0.70
N THR A 333 -2.55 -0.37 0.42
CA THR A 333 -1.11 -0.66 0.20
C THR A 333 -0.87 -1.41 -1.10
N GLY A 334 0.33 -1.25 -1.66
CA GLY A 334 0.87 -2.08 -2.73
C GLY A 334 0.02 -2.08 -3.99
N LEU A 335 -0.36 -3.28 -4.43
CA LEU A 335 -1.18 -3.51 -5.62
C LEU A 335 -2.69 -3.51 -5.35
N SER A 336 -3.13 -3.47 -4.09
CA SER A 336 -4.54 -3.32 -3.73
C SER A 336 -5.03 -1.90 -4.01
N ASP A 337 -6.35 -1.71 -4.08
CA ASP A 337 -6.94 -0.38 -4.28
C ASP A 337 -6.44 0.59 -3.18
N ARG A 338 -6.08 1.80 -3.61
CA ARG A 338 -5.59 2.91 -2.78
C ARG A 338 -6.73 3.90 -2.50
N ASN A 339 -6.54 4.81 -1.53
CA ASN A 339 -7.53 5.81 -1.09
C ASN A 339 -8.81 5.21 -0.46
N VAL A 340 -8.65 4.27 0.47
CA VAL A 340 -9.76 3.56 1.13
C VAL A 340 -10.24 4.20 2.45
N GLY A 341 -9.76 5.40 2.78
CA GLY A 341 -10.00 6.04 4.08
C GLY A 341 -9.23 5.35 5.22
N LEU A 342 -9.75 5.46 6.45
CA LEU A 342 -9.25 4.76 7.63
C LEU A 342 -10.16 3.55 7.91
N PRO A 343 -9.90 2.37 7.30
CA PRO A 343 -10.76 1.21 7.45
C PRO A 343 -10.70 0.67 8.88
N THR A 344 -11.77 0.02 9.35
CA THR A 344 -11.73 -0.63 10.69
C THR A 344 -10.84 -1.87 10.70
N LEU A 345 -10.43 -2.30 11.90
CA LEU A 345 -9.63 -3.53 12.04
C LEU A 345 -10.44 -4.73 11.53
N GLU A 346 -11.74 -4.73 11.83
CA GLU A 346 -12.72 -5.69 11.34
C GLU A 346 -12.80 -5.73 9.81
N GLU A 347 -12.89 -4.57 9.14
CA GLU A 347 -12.92 -4.51 7.67
C GLU A 347 -11.64 -5.06 7.04
N ARG A 348 -10.49 -4.79 7.65
CA ARG A 348 -9.21 -5.33 7.17
C ARG A 348 -9.08 -6.83 7.41
N MET A 349 -9.59 -7.34 8.54
CA MET A 349 -9.72 -8.78 8.78
C MET A 349 -10.61 -9.44 7.73
N GLU A 350 -11.68 -8.79 7.29
CA GLU A 350 -12.55 -9.30 6.22
C GLU A 350 -11.83 -9.38 4.86
N ASP A 351 -10.79 -8.58 4.61
CA ASP A 351 -9.94 -8.75 3.43
C ASP A 351 -9.19 -10.08 3.46
N VAL A 352 -8.66 -10.45 4.63
CA VAL A 352 -8.01 -11.76 4.85
C VAL A 352 -9.02 -12.86 4.56
N ARG A 353 -10.24 -12.76 5.08
CA ARG A 353 -11.30 -13.74 4.81
C ARG A 353 -11.64 -13.82 3.32
N ALA A 354 -11.80 -12.68 2.64
CA ALA A 354 -12.10 -12.64 1.21
C ALA A 354 -11.00 -13.31 0.36
N VAL A 355 -9.72 -13.08 0.71
CA VAL A 355 -8.59 -13.74 0.05
C VAL A 355 -8.61 -15.25 0.31
N LEU A 356 -8.84 -15.68 1.55
CA LEU A 356 -8.93 -17.10 1.91
C LEU A 356 -10.08 -17.81 1.18
N ASP A 357 -11.23 -17.17 1.08
CA ASP A 357 -12.39 -17.68 0.34
C ASP A 357 -12.09 -17.77 -1.17
N ALA A 358 -11.41 -16.77 -1.75
CA ALA A 358 -11.03 -16.76 -3.17
C ALA A 358 -10.05 -17.88 -3.54
N VAL A 359 -9.14 -18.26 -2.64
CA VAL A 359 -8.20 -19.39 -2.85
C VAL A 359 -8.77 -20.75 -2.42
N GLY A 360 -10.01 -20.76 -1.90
CA GLY A 360 -10.69 -21.96 -1.42
C GLY A 360 -10.08 -22.55 -0.14
N SER A 361 -9.41 -21.73 0.69
CA SER A 361 -8.84 -22.19 1.95
C SER A 361 -9.94 -22.34 3.02
N LYS A 362 -10.13 -23.57 3.50
CA LYS A 362 -11.11 -23.88 4.55
C LYS A 362 -10.56 -23.63 5.93
N ARG A 363 -9.28 -23.91 6.16
CA ARG A 363 -8.60 -23.75 7.43
C ARG A 363 -7.14 -23.41 7.17
N THR A 364 -6.66 -22.27 7.68
CA THR A 364 -5.33 -21.72 7.35
C THR A 364 -4.49 -21.47 8.60
N VAL A 365 -3.17 -21.54 8.48
CA VAL A 365 -2.26 -20.88 9.41
C VAL A 365 -2.25 -19.39 9.10
N LEU A 366 -2.47 -18.56 10.11
CA LEU A 366 -2.37 -17.10 10.01
C LEU A 366 -0.97 -16.68 10.46
N PHE A 367 -0.20 -16.05 9.58
CA PHE A 367 1.11 -15.50 9.91
C PHE A 367 1.08 -13.97 9.83
N GLY A 368 0.89 -13.32 10.98
CA GLY A 368 0.87 -11.87 11.12
C GLY A 368 2.22 -11.32 11.57
N SER A 369 2.74 -10.32 10.85
CA SER A 369 3.94 -9.59 11.28
C SER A 369 3.61 -8.14 11.62
N SER A 370 4.16 -7.64 12.74
CA SER A 370 3.97 -6.23 13.12
C SER A 370 2.49 -5.87 13.22
N GLU A 371 2.09 -4.78 12.57
CA GLU A 371 0.69 -4.32 12.43
C GLU A 371 -0.24 -5.32 11.70
N GLY A 372 0.29 -6.35 11.01
CA GLY A 372 -0.50 -7.49 10.53
C GLY A 372 -0.93 -8.46 11.64
N GLY A 373 -0.29 -8.39 12.81
CA GLY A 373 -0.57 -9.23 13.99
C GLY A 373 -1.95 -9.03 14.58
N PRO A 374 -2.35 -7.80 14.99
CA PRO A 374 -3.69 -7.53 15.53
C PRO A 374 -4.83 -8.02 14.65
N MET A 375 -4.67 -7.93 13.34
CA MET A 375 -5.66 -8.43 12.38
C MET A 375 -5.77 -9.97 12.39
N CYS A 376 -4.63 -10.67 12.48
CA CYS A 376 -4.61 -12.12 12.60
C CYS A 376 -5.13 -12.59 13.96
N MET A 377 -4.88 -11.82 15.04
CA MET A 377 -5.43 -12.07 16.37
C MET A 377 -6.95 -11.97 16.37
N LEU A 378 -7.51 -10.90 15.78
CA LEU A 378 -8.95 -10.76 15.62
C LEU A 378 -9.54 -11.91 14.79
N PHE A 379 -8.91 -12.25 13.66
CA PHE A 379 -9.37 -13.38 12.83
C PHE A 379 -9.37 -14.70 13.61
N ALA A 380 -8.30 -14.99 14.35
CA ALA A 380 -8.17 -16.24 15.10
C ALA A 380 -9.20 -16.36 16.23
N ALA A 381 -9.55 -15.24 16.88
CA ALA A 381 -10.56 -15.18 17.92
C ALA A 381 -12.00 -15.29 17.35
N THR A 382 -12.26 -14.68 16.20
CA THR A 382 -13.58 -14.66 15.56
C THR A 382 -13.88 -15.94 14.77
N TYR A 383 -12.88 -16.50 14.08
CA TYR A 383 -13.02 -17.67 13.21
C TYR A 383 -12.04 -18.81 13.59
N PRO A 384 -12.11 -19.35 14.82
CA PRO A 384 -11.20 -20.41 15.27
C PRO A 384 -11.32 -21.70 14.44
N GLU A 385 -12.50 -22.00 13.89
CA GLU A 385 -12.76 -23.13 13.00
C GLU A 385 -12.09 -22.99 11.63
N ARG A 386 -11.91 -21.74 11.17
CA ARG A 386 -11.16 -21.39 9.95
C ARG A 386 -9.66 -21.22 10.20
N THR A 387 -9.21 -21.35 11.45
CA THR A 387 -7.83 -21.10 11.85
C THR A 387 -7.15 -22.40 12.32
N ALA A 388 -6.09 -22.79 11.62
CA ALA A 388 -5.28 -23.96 11.97
C ALA A 388 -4.32 -23.65 13.12
N ALA A 389 -3.66 -22.49 13.04
CA ALA A 389 -2.74 -21.96 14.03
C ALA A 389 -2.50 -20.46 13.78
N LEU A 390 -2.01 -19.76 14.79
CA LEU A 390 -1.62 -18.37 14.73
C LEU A 390 -0.10 -18.23 14.93
N VAL A 391 0.56 -17.51 14.04
CA VAL A 391 1.98 -17.16 14.12
C VAL A 391 2.09 -15.65 14.14
N LEU A 392 2.73 -15.11 15.19
CA LEU A 392 2.95 -13.69 15.38
C LEU A 392 4.46 -13.39 15.40
N ASN A 393 4.94 -12.54 14.48
CA ASN A 393 6.34 -12.10 14.45
C ASN A 393 6.44 -10.59 14.70
N GLY A 394 7.10 -10.20 15.80
CA GLY A 394 7.28 -8.80 16.16
C GLY A 394 5.95 -8.04 16.16
N ALA A 395 4.89 -8.66 16.70
CA ALA A 395 3.54 -8.11 16.75
C ALA A 395 3.23 -7.52 18.13
N TYR A 396 2.21 -6.66 18.19
CA TYR A 396 1.78 -5.98 19.40
C TYR A 396 0.27 -6.14 19.61
N ALA A 397 -0.16 -5.94 20.85
CA ALA A 397 -1.57 -5.94 21.25
C ALA A 397 -2.18 -4.53 21.29
N SER A 398 -1.41 -3.49 21.54
CA SER A 398 -1.87 -2.10 21.52
C SER A 398 -0.81 -1.19 20.90
N GLY A 399 -1.23 -0.30 20.02
CA GLY A 399 -0.34 0.61 19.30
C GLY A 399 0.07 1.85 20.10
N ARG A 400 -0.56 2.08 21.27
CA ARG A 400 -0.36 3.29 22.08
C ARG A 400 0.02 2.94 23.51
N TRP A 401 0.88 3.78 24.09
CA TRP A 401 1.22 3.72 25.49
C TRP A 401 0.00 3.86 26.41
N SER A 402 -0.06 3.02 27.44
CA SER A 402 -0.97 3.20 28.58
C SER A 402 -0.31 2.77 29.90
N LYS A 403 -0.95 3.04 31.04
CA LYS A 403 -0.41 2.69 32.38
C LYS A 403 -0.15 1.19 32.54
N ASP A 404 -0.97 0.38 31.90
CA ASP A 404 -0.97 -1.07 31.84
C ASP A 404 -0.27 -1.64 30.58
N TYR A 405 0.19 -0.76 29.68
CA TYR A 405 0.87 -1.10 28.43
C TYR A 405 2.01 -0.11 28.13
N ARG A 406 3.07 -0.18 28.93
CA ARG A 406 4.04 0.93 29.07
C ARG A 406 5.12 1.00 27.99
N TRP A 407 5.12 0.06 27.07
CA TRP A 407 6.25 -0.19 26.17
C TRP A 407 5.97 0.25 24.74
N ALA A 408 4.68 0.39 24.36
CA ALA A 408 4.26 1.12 23.18
C ALA A 408 4.66 2.61 23.23
N LYS A 409 4.56 3.28 22.08
CA LYS A 409 4.97 4.68 21.93
C LYS A 409 3.93 5.63 22.53
N THR A 410 4.40 6.75 23.09
CA THR A 410 3.51 7.85 23.49
C THR A 410 3.02 8.61 22.26
N SER A 411 1.94 9.38 22.40
CA SER A 411 1.41 10.18 21.29
C SER A 411 2.45 11.18 20.75
N GLU A 412 3.29 11.74 21.62
CA GLU A 412 4.36 12.66 21.22
C GLU A 412 5.41 11.95 20.36
N GLN A 413 5.85 10.75 20.77
CA GLN A 413 6.81 9.95 20.01
C GLN A 413 6.26 9.54 18.64
N VAL A 414 4.97 9.21 18.58
CA VAL A 414 4.30 8.91 17.30
C VAL A 414 4.31 10.13 16.39
N GLU A 415 3.95 11.32 16.88
CA GLU A 415 3.95 12.54 16.05
C GLU A 415 5.37 12.92 15.57
N GLU A 416 6.40 12.68 16.38
CA GLU A 416 7.80 12.85 15.95
C GLU A 416 8.18 11.91 14.79
N ASP A 417 7.84 10.62 14.89
CA ASP A 417 8.08 9.63 13.84
C ASP A 417 7.34 10.00 12.53
N LEU A 418 6.08 10.42 12.64
CA LEU A 418 5.28 10.82 11.49
C LEU A 418 5.83 12.05 10.80
N ALA A 419 6.35 13.02 11.56
CA ALA A 419 7.01 14.19 11.00
C ALA A 419 8.30 13.81 10.25
N VAL A 420 9.03 12.77 10.68
CA VAL A 420 10.16 12.23 9.93
C VAL A 420 9.68 11.59 8.62
N VAL A 421 8.64 10.76 8.69
CA VAL A 421 8.02 10.16 7.49
C VAL A 421 7.63 11.25 6.49
N GLU A 422 6.93 12.30 6.92
CA GLU A 422 6.50 13.40 6.04
C GLU A 422 7.67 14.10 5.34
N ARG A 423 8.78 14.34 6.07
CA ARG A 423 9.95 15.04 5.52
C ARG A 423 10.81 14.17 4.62
N GLU A 424 10.94 12.88 4.94
CA GLU A 424 11.96 12.00 4.37
C GLU A 424 11.37 10.92 3.44
N TRP A 425 10.04 10.82 3.32
CA TRP A 425 9.42 9.83 2.43
C TRP A 425 9.92 9.99 1.00
N GLY A 426 10.55 8.93 0.50
CA GLY A 426 11.09 8.87 -0.84
C GLY A 426 12.56 9.23 -1.00
N ALA A 427 13.25 9.66 0.07
CA ALA A 427 14.71 9.71 0.14
C ALA A 427 15.32 8.29 0.16
N ALA A 428 16.64 8.18 0.33
CA ALA A 428 17.27 6.90 0.63
C ALA A 428 16.68 6.36 1.94
N ALA A 429 16.17 5.12 1.95
CA ALA A 429 15.46 4.61 3.12
C ALA A 429 16.41 4.50 4.31
N ASP A 430 16.01 5.10 5.42
CA ASP A 430 16.61 4.81 6.71
C ASP A 430 16.06 3.48 7.23
N MET A 431 16.84 2.42 7.11
CA MET A 431 16.52 1.09 7.64
C MET A 431 16.95 0.93 9.11
N SER A 432 17.42 1.99 9.76
CA SER A 432 17.99 1.94 11.12
C SER A 432 17.04 1.37 12.17
N ASN A 433 15.72 1.45 11.94
CA ASN A 433 14.72 0.83 12.81
C ASN A 433 14.16 -0.49 12.25
N ALA A 434 14.05 -0.63 10.93
CA ALA A 434 13.45 -1.81 10.29
C ALA A 434 14.40 -3.01 10.22
N ALA A 435 15.64 -2.77 9.75
CA ALA A 435 16.67 -3.80 9.60
C ALA A 435 18.07 -3.19 9.81
N PRO A 436 18.44 -2.82 11.06
CA PRO A 436 19.76 -2.28 11.36
C PRO A 436 20.92 -3.10 10.80
N SER A 437 20.78 -4.44 10.71
CA SER A 437 21.84 -5.31 10.19
C SER A 437 22.14 -5.10 8.70
N LEU A 438 21.16 -4.56 7.94
CA LEU A 438 21.25 -4.36 6.49
C LEU A 438 21.66 -2.93 6.10
N MET A 439 21.96 -2.06 7.07
CA MET A 439 22.30 -0.65 6.83
C MET A 439 23.57 -0.44 5.99
N SER A 440 24.49 -1.41 5.98
CA SER A 440 25.69 -1.37 5.14
C SER A 440 25.47 -1.98 3.74
N ASP A 441 24.32 -2.59 3.48
CA ASP A 441 23.98 -3.18 2.19
C ASP A 441 23.27 -2.15 1.30
N THR A 442 23.99 -1.62 0.31
CA THR A 442 23.46 -0.59 -0.59
C THR A 442 22.28 -1.10 -1.41
N PHE A 443 22.31 -2.36 -1.85
CA PHE A 443 21.23 -2.93 -2.66
C PHE A 443 19.95 -3.04 -1.84
N GLU A 444 20.02 -3.62 -0.64
CA GLU A 444 18.83 -3.78 0.21
C GLU A 444 18.25 -2.43 0.63
N ARG A 445 19.10 -1.42 0.87
CA ARG A 445 18.64 -0.04 1.16
C ARG A 445 17.92 0.61 0.00
N GLU A 446 18.48 0.53 -1.21
CA GLU A 446 17.86 1.10 -2.41
C GLU A 446 16.57 0.37 -2.77
N TRP A 447 16.60 -0.97 -2.69
CA TRP A 447 15.42 -1.80 -2.87
C TRP A 447 14.33 -1.45 -1.86
N PHE A 448 14.66 -1.33 -0.56
CA PHE A 448 13.67 -1.03 0.47
C PHE A 448 13.07 0.37 0.27
N ALA A 449 13.87 1.36 -0.14
CA ALA A 449 13.37 2.67 -0.51
C ALA A 449 12.38 2.60 -1.69
N ALA A 450 12.70 1.81 -2.71
CA ALA A 450 11.79 1.58 -3.84
C ALA A 450 10.54 0.81 -3.40
N TYR A 451 10.68 -0.19 -2.53
CA TYR A 451 9.57 -0.95 -1.97
C TYR A 451 8.59 -0.02 -1.25
N LEU A 452 9.07 0.84 -0.34
CA LEU A 452 8.24 1.81 0.39
C LEU A 452 7.49 2.77 -0.57
N ARG A 453 8.22 3.43 -1.49
CA ARG A 453 7.63 4.38 -2.46
C ARG A 453 6.57 3.73 -3.38
N ASN A 454 6.77 2.46 -3.75
CA ASN A 454 5.82 1.73 -4.58
C ASN A 454 4.70 1.06 -3.76
N SER A 455 4.82 1.01 -2.43
CA SER A 455 3.80 0.46 -1.53
C SER A 455 2.78 1.50 -1.09
N ALA A 456 3.18 2.74 -0.83
CA ALA A 456 2.29 3.80 -0.36
C ALA A 456 2.78 5.21 -0.76
N SER A 457 1.84 6.13 -0.97
CA SER A 457 2.16 7.56 -1.01
C SER A 457 2.54 8.07 0.40
N PRO A 458 3.21 9.22 0.55
CA PRO A 458 3.53 9.75 1.88
C PRO A 458 2.29 9.92 2.77
N ALA A 459 1.20 10.43 2.19
CA ALA A 459 -0.05 10.65 2.92
C ALA A 459 -0.68 9.33 3.37
N ASP A 460 -0.69 8.31 2.50
CA ASP A 460 -1.20 6.98 2.84
C ASP A 460 -0.35 6.32 3.93
N ALA A 461 0.99 6.44 3.83
CA ALA A 461 1.91 5.89 4.81
C ALA A 461 1.66 6.48 6.20
N ILE A 462 1.57 7.81 6.32
CA ILE A 462 1.26 8.52 7.57
C ILE A 462 -0.10 8.08 8.12
N ALA A 463 -1.13 8.00 7.28
CA ALA A 463 -2.46 7.59 7.69
C ALA A 463 -2.48 6.15 8.24
N LEU A 464 -1.81 5.22 7.55
CA LEU A 464 -1.68 3.82 7.98
C LEU A 464 -0.91 3.68 9.29
N TRP A 465 0.15 4.48 9.49
CA TRP A 465 0.92 4.44 10.74
C TRP A 465 0.09 4.96 11.91
N ARG A 466 -0.54 6.14 11.76
CA ARG A 466 -1.47 6.67 12.78
C ARG A 466 -2.55 5.67 13.13
N TRP A 467 -3.14 5.05 12.11
CA TRP A 467 -4.15 4.03 12.31
C TRP A 467 -3.63 2.84 13.14
N GLY A 468 -2.44 2.32 12.81
CA GLY A 468 -1.79 1.26 13.59
C GLY A 468 -1.62 1.60 15.08
N THR A 469 -1.36 2.88 15.39
CA THR A 469 -1.21 3.33 16.79
C THR A 469 -2.52 3.40 17.56
N GLU A 470 -3.67 3.45 16.88
CA GLU A 470 -5.00 3.48 17.51
C GLU A 470 -5.58 2.07 17.73
N ILE A 471 -4.93 1.01 17.20
CA ILE A 471 -5.38 -0.37 17.40
C ILE A 471 -5.13 -0.79 18.86
N ASP A 472 -6.15 -1.39 19.48
CA ASP A 472 -6.03 -2.10 20.75
C ASP A 472 -6.84 -3.42 20.70
N VAL A 473 -6.15 -4.54 20.84
CA VAL A 473 -6.72 -5.90 20.83
C VAL A 473 -6.48 -6.64 22.15
N ARG A 474 -6.08 -5.94 23.22
CA ARG A 474 -5.76 -6.57 24.52
C ARG A 474 -6.94 -7.35 25.09
N ASP A 475 -8.14 -6.81 24.97
CA ASP A 475 -9.37 -7.40 25.50
C ASP A 475 -9.77 -8.71 24.80
N ILE A 476 -9.29 -8.97 23.58
CA ILE A 476 -9.66 -10.16 22.81
C ILE A 476 -8.63 -11.29 22.90
N LEU A 477 -7.44 -11.03 23.46
CA LEU A 477 -6.37 -12.04 23.56
C LEU A 477 -6.80 -13.33 24.26
N PRO A 478 -7.59 -13.29 25.36
CA PRO A 478 -8.05 -14.50 26.03
C PRO A 478 -9.00 -15.37 25.18
N ALA A 479 -9.62 -14.80 24.14
CA ALA A 479 -10.51 -15.55 23.23
C ALA A 479 -9.75 -16.32 22.14
N ILE A 480 -8.42 -16.21 22.08
CA ILE A 480 -7.59 -16.92 21.09
C ILE A 480 -7.24 -18.30 21.63
N HIS A 481 -7.96 -19.33 21.15
CA HIS A 481 -7.80 -20.73 21.57
C HIS A 481 -7.04 -21.63 20.60
N VAL A 482 -6.60 -21.06 19.47
CA VAL A 482 -5.84 -21.81 18.46
C VAL A 482 -4.37 -21.94 18.89
N PRO A 483 -3.67 -23.00 18.46
CA PRO A 483 -2.23 -23.12 18.68
C PRO A 483 -1.54 -21.83 18.22
N THR A 484 -0.80 -21.19 19.14
CA THR A 484 -0.17 -19.90 18.88
C THR A 484 1.35 -19.95 19.08
N LEU A 485 2.09 -19.47 18.09
CA LEU A 485 3.53 -19.25 18.14
C LEU A 485 3.81 -17.74 18.09
N ILE A 486 4.56 -17.24 19.07
CA ILE A 486 5.02 -15.85 19.13
C ILE A 486 6.54 -15.88 18.95
N VAL A 487 7.02 -15.24 17.89
CA VAL A 487 8.44 -15.06 17.62
C VAL A 487 8.80 -13.59 17.75
N GLN A 488 9.79 -13.31 18.59
CA GLN A 488 10.19 -11.94 18.91
C GLN A 488 11.70 -11.78 18.74
N THR A 489 12.14 -10.73 18.07
CA THR A 489 13.56 -10.36 18.01
C THR A 489 13.92 -9.53 19.24
N ALA A 490 14.98 -9.92 19.95
CA ALA A 490 15.35 -9.32 21.24
C ALA A 490 15.68 -7.81 21.17
N GLY A 491 16.32 -7.39 20.06
CA GLY A 491 16.75 -6.00 19.83
C GLY A 491 15.87 -5.22 18.85
N ASP A 492 14.64 -5.68 18.61
CA ASP A 492 13.66 -5.00 17.77
C ASP A 492 13.39 -3.58 18.29
N ARG A 493 13.45 -2.59 17.38
CA ARG A 493 13.34 -1.16 17.69
C ARG A 493 11.93 -0.61 17.44
N TRP A 494 11.08 -1.34 16.73
CA TRP A 494 9.69 -0.93 16.48
C TRP A 494 8.74 -1.59 17.46
N VAL A 495 8.89 -2.89 17.69
CA VAL A 495 8.05 -3.67 18.60
C VAL A 495 8.96 -4.32 19.63
N LYS A 496 8.93 -3.81 20.86
CA LYS A 496 9.85 -4.25 21.91
C LYS A 496 9.58 -5.71 22.32
N ARG A 497 10.57 -6.35 22.94
CA ARG A 497 10.38 -7.75 23.41
C ARG A 497 9.27 -7.89 24.45
N GLU A 498 9.05 -6.85 25.26
CA GLU A 498 8.00 -6.81 26.26
C GLU A 498 6.61 -6.94 25.62
N GLU A 499 6.48 -6.56 24.35
CA GLU A 499 5.24 -6.70 23.59
C GLU A 499 4.90 -8.14 23.25
N GLY A 500 5.88 -8.88 22.73
CA GLY A 500 5.76 -10.31 22.51
C GLY A 500 5.55 -11.08 23.81
N HIS A 501 6.21 -10.68 24.91
CA HIS A 501 6.02 -11.31 26.21
C HIS A 501 4.61 -11.09 26.76
N TYR A 502 4.05 -9.90 26.59
CA TYR A 502 2.67 -9.63 26.98
C TYR A 502 1.67 -10.49 26.20
N LEU A 503 1.85 -10.62 24.88
CA LEU A 503 1.02 -11.52 24.07
C LEU A 503 1.11 -12.97 24.61
N ALA A 504 2.31 -13.45 24.94
CA ALA A 504 2.52 -14.79 25.45
C ALA A 504 1.89 -15.05 26.83
N THR A 505 1.71 -14.02 27.65
CA THR A 505 1.06 -14.15 28.96
C THR A 505 -0.46 -14.01 28.91
N HIS A 506 -1.01 -13.46 27.83
CA HIS A 506 -2.44 -13.19 27.67
C HIS A 506 -3.13 -14.08 26.62
N ILE A 507 -2.37 -14.82 25.80
CA ILE A 507 -2.89 -15.86 24.91
C ILE A 507 -2.60 -17.23 25.54
N GLU A 508 -3.66 -17.98 25.86
CA GLU A 508 -3.52 -19.28 26.51
C GLU A 508 -2.76 -20.27 25.62
N GLY A 509 -1.79 -20.98 26.20
CA GLY A 509 -1.02 -22.00 25.50
C GLY A 509 -0.05 -21.48 24.43
N ALA A 510 0.16 -20.16 24.33
CA ALA A 510 1.09 -19.59 23.36
C ALA A 510 2.54 -20.01 23.63
N ARG A 511 3.23 -20.47 22.59
CA ARG A 511 4.68 -20.73 22.62
C ARG A 511 5.42 -19.45 22.28
N TYR A 512 6.20 -18.92 23.23
CA TYR A 512 7.09 -17.77 23.01
C TYR A 512 8.50 -18.22 22.63
N ILE A 513 9.05 -17.63 21.58
CA ILE A 513 10.44 -17.81 21.16
C ILE A 513 11.07 -16.44 20.97
N GLU A 514 12.18 -16.22 21.66
CA GLU A 514 13.01 -15.04 21.45
C GLU A 514 14.21 -15.38 20.56
N LEU A 515 14.37 -14.65 19.46
CA LEU A 515 15.51 -14.73 18.58
C LEU A 515 16.52 -13.62 18.94
N ALA A 516 17.80 -13.97 18.93
CA ALA A 516 18.86 -12.98 18.96
C ALA A 516 18.77 -12.08 17.71
N GLY A 517 19.26 -10.86 17.80
CA GLY A 517 19.26 -9.90 16.68
C GLY A 517 18.54 -8.61 17.00
N ARG A 518 18.37 -7.77 15.99
CA ARG A 518 17.94 -6.38 16.05
C ARG A 518 17.02 -6.00 14.89
N ASP A 519 16.85 -6.87 13.90
CA ASP A 519 15.98 -6.62 12.75
C ASP A 519 14.53 -6.98 13.07
N HIS A 520 13.62 -6.09 12.70
CA HIS A 520 12.17 -6.28 12.84
C HIS A 520 11.59 -7.11 11.68
N VAL A 521 12.17 -6.97 10.50
CA VAL A 521 11.67 -7.56 9.26
C VAL A 521 11.94 -9.06 9.16
N ILE A 522 11.03 -9.82 8.53
CA ILE A 522 11.14 -11.29 8.42
C ILE A 522 12.33 -11.77 7.56
N TRP A 523 12.95 -10.86 6.81
CA TRP A 523 14.09 -11.11 5.92
C TRP A 523 15.42 -10.58 6.46
N GLY A 524 15.43 -10.17 7.73
CA GLY A 524 16.62 -9.69 8.42
C GLY A 524 17.55 -10.84 8.84
N GLU A 525 18.39 -10.55 9.83
CA GLU A 525 19.17 -11.57 10.51
C GLU A 525 18.27 -12.64 11.14
N ASN A 526 18.73 -13.89 11.16
CA ASN A 526 17.97 -15.05 11.66
C ASN A 526 16.65 -15.36 10.92
N SER A 527 16.44 -14.78 9.74
CA SER A 527 15.30 -15.13 8.86
C SER A 527 15.18 -16.63 8.61
N ASP A 528 16.30 -17.35 8.48
CA ASP A 528 16.26 -18.79 8.32
C ASP A 528 15.71 -19.53 9.56
N ARG A 529 16.14 -19.10 10.74
CA ARG A 529 15.69 -19.66 12.01
C ARG A 529 14.22 -19.34 12.29
N LEU A 530 13.77 -18.14 11.91
CA LEU A 530 12.35 -17.79 11.96
C LEU A 530 11.53 -18.79 11.15
N VAL A 531 11.93 -19.07 9.90
CA VAL A 531 11.21 -20.04 9.05
C VAL A 531 11.29 -21.46 9.62
N ASP A 532 12.42 -21.87 10.19
CA ASP A 532 12.57 -23.19 10.83
C ASP A 532 11.59 -23.38 12.01
N GLU A 533 11.46 -22.37 12.89
CA GLU A 533 10.53 -22.44 14.03
C GLU A 533 9.08 -22.44 13.57
N ILE A 534 8.74 -21.65 12.54
CA ILE A 534 7.41 -21.68 11.92
C ILE A 534 7.13 -23.06 11.35
N GLN A 535 8.04 -23.60 10.53
CA GLN A 535 7.89 -24.91 9.90
C GLN A 535 7.72 -26.00 10.97
N ALA A 536 8.58 -26.04 11.98
CA ALA A 536 8.51 -27.01 13.06
C ALA A 536 7.19 -26.92 13.83
N PHE A 537 6.70 -25.70 14.06
CA PHE A 537 5.44 -25.47 14.75
C PHE A 537 4.22 -25.91 13.94
N VAL A 538 4.16 -25.60 12.64
CA VAL A 538 2.98 -25.90 11.82
C VAL A 538 2.96 -27.33 11.27
N THR A 539 4.12 -27.99 11.19
CA THR A 539 4.23 -29.39 10.76
C THR A 539 4.19 -30.38 11.93
N GLY A 540 4.50 -29.93 13.15
CA GLY A 540 4.21 -30.68 14.37
C GLY A 540 2.70 -30.81 14.54
N ALA A 541 2.19 -32.04 14.71
CA ALA A 541 0.76 -32.38 14.66
C ALA A 541 -0.14 -31.32 15.31
N LEU A 542 -0.69 -30.42 14.48
CA LEU A 542 -1.62 -29.39 14.92
C LEU A 542 -2.84 -30.11 15.52
N PRO A 543 -3.25 -29.77 16.75
CA PRO A 543 -4.45 -30.33 17.35
C PRO A 543 -5.67 -30.21 16.43
N ALA A 544 -6.60 -31.16 16.55
CA ALA A 544 -7.94 -31.00 16.00
C ALA A 544 -8.56 -29.68 16.50
N ALA A 545 -9.46 -29.08 15.70
CA ALA A 545 -10.01 -27.75 15.93
C ALA A 545 -10.38 -27.50 17.41
N PRO A 546 -9.98 -26.37 18.00
CA PRO A 546 -10.43 -25.98 19.35
C PRO A 546 -11.97 -25.90 19.40
N GLY A 547 -12.50 -26.15 20.61
CA GLY A 547 -13.93 -26.29 20.88
C GLY A 547 -14.74 -24.99 20.83
N GLU A 548 -16.02 -25.13 21.19
CA GLU A 548 -17.20 -24.25 21.12
C GLU A 548 -17.04 -22.76 21.51
N ARG A 549 -15.85 -22.23 21.84
CA ARG A 549 -15.65 -20.83 22.26
C ARG A 549 -15.21 -19.93 21.13
N VAL A 550 -15.97 -18.85 20.91
CA VAL A 550 -15.79 -17.89 19.82
C VAL A 550 -15.92 -16.45 20.33
N LEU A 551 -15.20 -15.52 19.70
CA LEU A 551 -15.38 -14.09 19.93
C LEU A 551 -16.56 -13.56 19.12
N VAL A 552 -17.58 -13.04 19.79
CA VAL A 552 -18.78 -12.45 19.16
C VAL A 552 -19.09 -11.08 19.73
N SER A 553 -19.78 -10.25 18.94
CA SER A 553 -20.40 -9.01 19.40
C SER A 553 -21.84 -9.26 19.80
N VAL A 554 -22.17 -9.00 21.06
CA VAL A 554 -23.50 -9.15 21.65
C VAL A 554 -24.18 -7.78 21.68
N LEU A 555 -25.42 -7.72 21.21
CA LEU A 555 -26.32 -6.58 21.26
C LEU A 555 -27.46 -6.90 22.22
N SER A 556 -27.56 -6.13 23.30
CA SER A 556 -28.72 -6.10 24.21
C SER A 556 -29.62 -4.93 23.85
N VAL A 557 -30.91 -5.18 23.66
CA VAL A 557 -31.89 -4.14 23.31
C VAL A 557 -33.07 -4.16 24.27
N GLU A 558 -33.49 -2.98 24.71
CA GLU A 558 -34.75 -2.78 25.42
C GLU A 558 -35.58 -1.67 24.74
N ILE A 559 -36.83 -1.98 24.47
CA ILE A 559 -37.82 -1.09 23.85
C ILE A 559 -38.63 -0.43 24.96
N GLU A 560 -38.65 0.90 24.96
CA GLU A 560 -39.24 1.70 26.01
C GLU A 560 -40.36 2.61 25.46
N GLY A 561 -41.56 2.48 26.00
CA GLY A 561 -42.71 3.34 25.66
C GLY A 561 -44.03 2.75 26.12
N SER A 562 -45.08 3.57 26.18
CA SER A 562 -46.42 3.09 26.52
C SER A 562 -47.10 2.56 25.27
N ASP A 563 -47.18 1.25 25.13
CA ASP A 563 -48.23 0.63 24.33
C ASP A 563 -49.14 -0.14 25.28
N ALA A 564 -50.43 0.18 25.26
CA ALA A 564 -51.41 -0.35 26.19
C ALA A 564 -51.65 -1.84 25.90
N GLY A 565 -50.85 -2.72 26.51
CA GLY A 565 -51.14 -4.15 26.64
C GLY A 565 -50.70 -5.07 25.50
N ALA A 566 -49.95 -4.60 24.50
CA ALA A 566 -49.39 -5.44 23.43
C ALA A 566 -47.86 -5.54 23.53
N ASP A 567 -47.31 -6.74 23.28
CA ASP A 567 -45.86 -6.99 23.22
C ASP A 567 -45.25 -6.19 22.04
N PRO A 568 -44.42 -5.16 22.30
CA PRO A 568 -43.86 -4.31 21.25
C PRO A 568 -42.90 -5.07 20.32
N ILE A 569 -42.24 -6.13 20.80
CA ILE A 569 -41.37 -6.96 19.97
C ILE A 569 -42.21 -7.76 18.99
N GLU A 570 -43.34 -8.34 19.42
CA GLU A 570 -44.22 -9.10 18.52
C GLU A 570 -44.80 -8.18 17.44
N ARG A 571 -45.26 -6.99 17.84
CA ARG A 571 -45.86 -6.01 16.91
C ARG A 571 -44.86 -5.53 15.85
N HIS A 572 -43.59 -5.38 16.22
CA HIS A 572 -42.54 -4.90 15.34
C HIS A 572 -41.56 -6.01 14.88
N ALA A 573 -41.95 -7.28 15.03
CA ALA A 573 -41.07 -8.43 14.79
C ALA A 573 -40.48 -8.44 13.38
N GLU A 574 -41.28 -8.11 12.36
CA GLU A 574 -40.82 -8.09 10.97
C GLU A 574 -39.77 -6.98 10.73
N ASN A 575 -39.94 -5.81 11.34
CA ASN A 575 -38.96 -4.72 11.23
C ASN A 575 -37.65 -5.07 11.93
N ILE A 576 -37.72 -5.68 13.12
CA ILE A 576 -36.54 -6.10 13.90
C ILE A 576 -35.81 -7.23 13.16
N ARG A 577 -36.53 -8.25 12.67
CA ARG A 577 -35.97 -9.35 11.89
C ARG A 577 -35.31 -8.86 10.59
N ALA A 578 -35.93 -7.89 9.92
CA ALA A 578 -35.35 -7.31 8.70
C ALA A 578 -33.99 -6.65 8.98
N GLU A 579 -33.89 -5.88 10.08
CA GLU A 579 -32.61 -5.25 10.45
C GLU A 579 -31.55 -6.26 10.89
N LEU A 580 -31.94 -7.26 11.69
CA LEU A 580 -31.04 -8.35 12.07
C LEU A 580 -30.54 -9.10 10.85
N LEU A 581 -31.40 -9.41 9.89
CA LEU A 581 -31.01 -10.10 8.66
C LEU A 581 -30.02 -9.26 7.82
N VAL A 582 -30.29 -7.95 7.66
CA VAL A 582 -29.41 -7.03 6.93
C VAL A 582 -28.02 -6.94 7.59
N ALA A 583 -27.99 -6.94 8.92
CA ALA A 583 -26.76 -6.91 9.70
C ALA A 583 -26.13 -8.30 9.93
N GLU A 584 -26.70 -9.37 9.36
CA GLU A 584 -26.30 -10.77 9.58
C GLU A 584 -26.21 -11.14 11.08
N GLY A 585 -27.12 -10.57 11.87
CA GLY A 585 -27.29 -10.86 13.29
C GLY A 585 -28.23 -12.03 13.54
N ARG A 586 -27.93 -12.82 14.58
CA ARG A 586 -28.78 -13.92 15.05
C ARG A 586 -29.38 -13.54 16.40
N GLN A 587 -30.72 -13.46 16.48
CA GLN A 587 -31.41 -13.31 17.75
C GLN A 587 -31.29 -14.61 18.56
N ILE A 588 -30.85 -14.50 19.82
CA ILE A 588 -30.61 -15.66 20.71
C ILE A 588 -31.60 -15.74 21.87
N ARG A 589 -32.03 -14.61 22.43
CA ARG A 589 -32.99 -14.55 23.55
C ARG A 589 -33.97 -13.40 23.36
N ARG A 590 -35.17 -13.56 23.92
CA ARG A 590 -36.25 -12.57 23.90
C ARG A 590 -36.95 -12.49 25.26
N SER A 591 -37.31 -11.29 25.67
CA SER A 591 -38.28 -11.00 26.73
C SER A 591 -39.47 -10.23 26.15
N ALA A 592 -40.40 -9.77 27.00
CA ALA A 592 -41.56 -8.99 26.55
C ALA A 592 -41.18 -7.59 26.03
N THR A 593 -40.08 -7.02 26.50
CA THR A 593 -39.66 -5.64 26.18
C THR A 593 -38.27 -5.56 25.57
N GLY A 594 -37.51 -6.66 25.53
CA GLY A 594 -36.14 -6.65 25.01
C GLY A 594 -35.73 -7.96 24.34
N PHE A 595 -34.56 -7.94 23.70
CA PHE A 595 -33.97 -9.13 23.11
C PHE A 595 -32.44 -9.04 23.12
N LEU A 596 -31.81 -10.20 22.91
CA LEU A 596 -30.38 -10.35 22.73
C LEU A 596 -30.11 -10.89 21.33
N ALA A 597 -29.14 -10.30 20.63
CA ALA A 597 -28.66 -10.76 19.35
C ALA A 597 -27.13 -10.83 19.32
N VAL A 598 -26.59 -11.76 18.55
CA VAL A 598 -25.15 -11.96 18.36
C VAL A 598 -24.75 -11.70 16.92
N PHE A 599 -23.55 -11.16 16.75
CA PHE A 599 -22.97 -10.78 15.47
C PHE A 599 -21.51 -11.18 15.45
N GLN A 600 -21.00 -11.62 14.31
CA GLN A 600 -19.56 -11.81 14.11
C GLN A 600 -18.81 -10.48 13.99
N ARG A 601 -19.55 -9.38 13.84
CA ARG A 601 -19.08 -8.08 13.36
C ARG A 601 -19.53 -6.95 14.30
N PRO A 602 -18.64 -6.37 15.11
CA PRO A 602 -18.99 -5.28 16.04
C PRO A 602 -19.56 -4.03 15.36
N THR A 603 -19.09 -3.70 14.16
CA THR A 603 -19.64 -2.54 13.42
C THR A 603 -21.12 -2.78 13.07
N ARG A 604 -21.48 -4.01 12.70
CA ARG A 604 -22.85 -4.37 12.30
C ARG A 604 -23.82 -4.44 13.48
N SER A 605 -23.36 -4.87 14.66
CA SER A 605 -24.21 -4.86 15.87
C SER A 605 -24.62 -3.43 16.25
N ILE A 606 -23.69 -2.47 16.18
CA ILE A 606 -23.99 -1.04 16.43
C ILE A 606 -24.93 -0.47 15.36
N GLN A 607 -24.64 -0.71 14.07
CA GLN A 607 -25.49 -0.24 12.97
C GLN A 607 -26.92 -0.80 13.06
N CYS A 608 -27.05 -2.09 13.41
CA CYS A 608 -28.34 -2.72 13.65
C CYS A 608 -29.09 -2.01 14.79
N ALA A 609 -28.41 -1.70 15.90
CA ALA A 609 -29.02 -0.98 17.02
C ALA A 609 -29.54 0.41 16.61
N ILE A 610 -28.73 1.16 15.85
CA ILE A 610 -29.09 2.49 15.32
C ILE A 610 -30.31 2.38 14.39
N ALA A 611 -30.31 1.41 13.48
CA ALA A 611 -31.38 1.23 12.51
C ALA A 611 -32.70 0.81 13.18
N ILE A 612 -32.65 -0.11 14.15
CA ILE A 612 -33.80 -0.51 14.95
C ILE A 612 -34.37 0.69 15.73
N ARG A 613 -33.51 1.47 16.41
CA ARG A 613 -33.92 2.69 17.12
C ARG A 613 -34.59 3.68 16.19
N HIS A 614 -34.01 3.94 15.02
CA HIS A 614 -34.57 4.87 14.04
C HIS A 614 -35.96 4.42 13.56
N ARG A 615 -36.15 3.14 13.22
CA ARG A 615 -37.46 2.62 12.80
C ARG A 615 -38.50 2.67 13.91
N LEU A 616 -38.14 2.29 15.14
CA LEU A 616 -39.09 2.24 16.24
C LEU A 616 -39.51 3.64 16.72
N ARG A 617 -38.63 4.64 16.61
CA ARG A 617 -38.97 6.05 16.85
C ARG A 617 -40.07 6.58 15.94
N GLN A 618 -40.14 6.11 14.69
CA GLN A 618 -41.25 6.46 13.77
C GLN A 618 -42.61 5.95 14.26
N SER A 619 -42.62 4.96 15.17
CA SER A 619 -43.82 4.40 15.80
C SER A 619 -44.05 4.93 17.22
N GLY A 620 -43.30 5.95 17.67
CA GLY A 620 -43.45 6.53 19.01
C GLY A 620 -42.78 5.76 20.15
N LEU A 621 -42.00 4.72 19.83
CA LEU A 621 -41.22 3.93 20.78
C LEU A 621 -39.77 4.42 20.81
N ASP A 622 -39.11 4.35 21.95
CA ASP A 622 -37.67 4.60 22.03
C ASP A 622 -36.93 3.29 22.35
N VAL A 623 -35.63 3.27 22.09
CA VAL A 623 -34.82 2.07 22.26
C VAL A 623 -33.54 2.45 22.97
N ARG A 624 -33.28 1.79 24.10
CA ARG A 624 -31.95 1.76 24.69
C ARG A 624 -31.24 0.45 24.32
N ALA A 625 -29.95 0.54 24.04
CA ALA A 625 -29.18 -0.63 23.63
C ALA A 625 -27.75 -0.58 24.17
N ALA A 626 -27.17 -1.76 24.36
CA ALA A 626 -25.78 -1.93 24.74
C ALA A 626 -25.09 -2.95 23.83
N VAL A 627 -23.85 -2.64 23.44
CA VAL A 627 -23.02 -3.52 22.62
C VAL A 627 -21.73 -3.86 23.34
N HIS A 628 -21.39 -5.14 23.37
CA HIS A 628 -20.12 -5.63 23.89
C HIS A 628 -19.55 -6.74 23.01
N THR A 629 -18.25 -6.76 22.81
CA THR A 629 -17.55 -7.85 22.10
C THR A 629 -16.70 -8.63 23.09
N GLY A 630 -16.87 -9.94 23.11
CA GLY A 630 -16.17 -10.82 24.03
C GLY A 630 -16.41 -12.30 23.73
N GLU A 631 -15.78 -13.15 24.53
CA GLU A 631 -15.83 -14.60 24.37
C GLU A 631 -17.20 -15.18 24.78
N CYS A 632 -17.71 -16.11 23.97
CA CYS A 632 -18.91 -16.91 24.25
C CYS A 632 -18.70 -18.38 23.86
N GLU A 633 -19.35 -19.28 24.59
CA GLU A 633 -19.59 -20.67 24.19
C GLU A 633 -20.80 -20.72 23.25
N GLU A 634 -20.58 -21.18 22.01
CA GLU A 634 -21.61 -21.50 21.03
C GLU A 634 -22.10 -22.94 21.22
N ARG A 635 -23.38 -23.09 21.53
CA ARG A 635 -24.10 -24.36 21.45
C ARG A 635 -25.04 -24.30 20.25
N SER A 636 -25.43 -25.46 19.72
CA SER A 636 -26.12 -25.60 18.42
C SER A 636 -27.22 -24.58 18.11
N ASP A 637 -27.95 -24.04 19.10
CA ASP A 637 -28.92 -22.95 18.91
C ASP A 637 -28.81 -21.75 19.88
N ASP A 638 -27.86 -21.71 20.83
CA ASP A 638 -27.75 -20.62 21.83
C ASP A 638 -26.28 -20.26 22.11
N PHE A 639 -26.07 -19.09 22.71
CA PHE A 639 -24.78 -18.65 23.22
C PHE A 639 -24.84 -18.48 24.74
N SER A 640 -23.73 -18.80 25.40
CA SER A 640 -23.55 -18.55 26.84
C SER A 640 -22.15 -18.04 27.12
N GLY A 641 -21.98 -17.18 28.12
CA GLY A 641 -20.66 -16.71 28.51
C GLY A 641 -20.67 -15.29 29.06
N ILE A 642 -19.50 -14.87 29.49
CA ILE A 642 -19.28 -13.59 30.16
C ILE A 642 -19.72 -12.42 29.27
N ALA A 643 -19.54 -12.50 27.95
CA ALA A 643 -19.91 -11.40 27.07
C ALA A 643 -21.42 -11.11 27.04
N ILE A 644 -22.28 -12.13 27.20
CA ILE A 644 -23.73 -11.96 27.28
C ILE A 644 -24.13 -11.27 28.58
N ASP A 645 -23.52 -11.68 29.69
CA ASP A 645 -23.79 -11.11 31.01
C ASP A 645 -23.31 -9.65 31.08
N LEU A 646 -22.13 -9.37 30.51
CA LEU A 646 -21.58 -8.00 30.42
C LEU A 646 -22.44 -7.10 29.54
N SER A 647 -22.88 -7.56 28.36
CA SER A 647 -23.77 -6.79 27.49
C SER A 647 -25.09 -6.45 28.19
N SER A 648 -25.65 -7.39 28.95
CA SER A 648 -26.88 -7.18 29.71
C SER A 648 -26.68 -6.17 30.85
N ARG A 649 -25.57 -6.25 31.60
CA ARG A 649 -25.26 -5.29 32.67
C ARG A 649 -24.89 -3.91 32.14
N LEU A 650 -24.28 -3.83 30.96
CA LEU A 650 -24.05 -2.56 30.29
C LEU A 650 -25.39 -1.88 30.02
N LEU A 651 -26.39 -2.60 29.49
CA LEU A 651 -27.72 -2.05 29.20
C LEU A 651 -28.37 -1.32 30.39
N ASP A 652 -28.13 -1.77 31.62
CA ASP A 652 -28.62 -1.10 32.83
C ASP A 652 -28.10 0.35 33.00
N HIS A 653 -26.96 0.67 32.38
CA HIS A 653 -26.34 1.99 32.38
C HIS A 653 -26.80 2.87 31.20
N ALA A 654 -27.48 2.30 30.21
CA ALA A 654 -28.01 3.05 29.07
C ALA A 654 -29.27 3.82 29.49
N ARG A 655 -29.28 5.13 29.21
CA ARG A 655 -30.48 5.99 29.38
C ARG A 655 -31.48 5.73 28.26
N ARG A 656 -32.68 6.29 28.42
CA ARG A 656 -33.73 6.20 27.41
C ARG A 656 -33.24 6.70 26.05
N GLY A 657 -33.38 5.88 25.02
CA GLY A 657 -32.97 6.21 23.65
C GLY A 657 -31.46 6.17 23.37
N GLU A 658 -30.66 5.79 24.37
CA GLU A 658 -29.20 5.76 24.31
C GLU A 658 -28.69 4.42 23.80
N ILE A 659 -27.65 4.47 22.95
CA ILE A 659 -26.89 3.29 22.54
C ILE A 659 -25.51 3.45 23.16
N ILE A 660 -25.08 2.47 23.95
CA ILE A 660 -23.74 2.46 24.54
C ILE A 660 -22.94 1.25 24.06
N ALA A 661 -21.62 1.38 24.05
CA ALA A 661 -20.70 0.33 23.64
C ALA A 661 -19.51 0.22 24.61
N SER A 662 -18.99 -0.98 24.81
CA SER A 662 -17.78 -1.18 25.62
C SER A 662 -16.52 -0.60 24.94
N ARG A 663 -15.46 -0.36 25.72
CA ARG A 663 -14.13 0.02 25.20
C ARG A 663 -13.67 -0.90 24.06
N THR A 664 -13.77 -2.20 24.26
CA THR A 664 -13.43 -3.24 23.27
C THR A 664 -14.12 -3.01 21.93
N VAL A 665 -15.42 -2.69 21.94
CA VAL A 665 -16.16 -2.43 20.70
C VAL A 665 -15.62 -1.17 20.02
N ARG A 666 -15.44 -0.07 20.77
CA ARG A 666 -14.89 1.18 20.26
C ARG A 666 -13.52 1.00 19.60
N ASP A 667 -12.65 0.20 20.21
CA ASP A 667 -11.28 -0.04 19.71
C ASP A 667 -11.28 -0.92 18.44
N LEU A 668 -12.23 -1.86 18.32
CA LEU A 668 -12.37 -2.71 17.12
C LEU A 668 -13.00 -1.98 15.92
N VAL A 669 -13.79 -0.94 16.17
CA VAL A 669 -14.52 -0.18 15.12
C VAL A 669 -13.93 1.20 14.83
N VAL A 670 -12.71 1.47 15.28
CA VAL A 670 -11.97 2.70 14.93
C VAL A 670 -11.89 2.85 13.41
N GLY A 671 -12.38 3.97 12.88
CA GLY A 671 -12.42 4.23 11.43
C GLY A 671 -13.80 4.02 10.77
N SER A 672 -14.79 3.48 11.48
CA SER A 672 -16.15 3.26 10.97
C SER A 672 -16.99 4.53 10.73
N GLY A 673 -16.46 5.70 11.11
CA GLY A 673 -17.20 6.96 11.13
C GLY A 673 -18.17 7.11 12.31
N LEU A 674 -18.26 6.10 13.19
CA LEU A 674 -19.01 6.18 14.44
C LEU A 674 -18.27 7.04 15.46
N THR A 675 -19.00 7.89 16.17
CA THR A 675 -18.46 8.75 17.23
C THR A 675 -18.81 8.19 18.60
N PHE A 676 -17.82 8.20 19.49
CA PHE A 676 -17.90 7.65 20.84
C PHE A 676 -17.56 8.72 21.87
N GLU A 677 -18.46 8.95 22.82
CA GLU A 677 -18.21 9.81 23.98
C GLU A 677 -18.12 8.93 25.24
N GLN A 678 -17.07 9.09 26.04
CA GLN A 678 -16.91 8.28 27.25
C GLN A 678 -18.03 8.62 28.26
N HIS A 679 -18.83 7.62 28.61
CA HIS A 679 -19.97 7.80 29.52
C HIS A 679 -19.60 7.44 30.96
N GLY A 680 -18.85 6.35 31.16
CA GLY A 680 -18.51 5.87 32.49
C GLY A 680 -17.64 4.61 32.51
N GLU A 681 -17.45 4.06 33.70
CA GLU A 681 -16.76 2.80 33.95
C GLU A 681 -17.61 1.93 34.87
N MET A 682 -17.62 0.62 34.64
CA MET A 682 -18.32 -0.34 35.50
C MET A 682 -17.36 -1.42 36.00
N GLU A 683 -17.47 -1.80 37.26
CA GLU A 683 -16.76 -2.99 37.76
C GLU A 683 -17.52 -4.25 37.36
N ALA A 684 -16.82 -5.23 36.81
CA ALA A 684 -17.41 -6.50 36.43
C ALA A 684 -16.65 -7.69 36.99
N SER A 685 -17.36 -8.53 37.75
CA SER A 685 -16.91 -9.86 38.13
C SER A 685 -16.48 -10.67 36.90
N GLY A 686 -15.22 -11.07 36.84
CA GLY A 686 -14.66 -11.85 35.73
C GLY A 686 -13.77 -11.08 34.76
N LEU A 687 -13.65 -9.75 34.89
CA LEU A 687 -12.69 -8.94 34.14
C LEU A 687 -11.56 -8.42 35.05
N PRO A 688 -10.30 -8.34 34.57
CA PRO A 688 -9.23 -7.67 35.27
C PRO A 688 -9.39 -6.14 35.16
N GLY A 689 -10.22 -5.54 36.02
CA GLY A 689 -10.38 -4.08 36.15
C GLY A 689 -11.76 -3.54 35.78
N ALA A 690 -11.90 -2.22 35.78
CA ALA A 690 -13.13 -1.53 35.41
C ALA A 690 -13.29 -1.47 33.88
N LEU A 691 -14.46 -1.85 33.38
CA LEU A 691 -14.81 -1.78 31.97
C LEU A 691 -15.36 -0.39 31.64
N ALA A 692 -14.60 0.39 30.88
CA ALA A 692 -15.10 1.67 30.35
C ALA A 692 -16.13 1.46 29.24
N PHE A 693 -17.15 2.31 29.20
CA PHE A 693 -18.19 2.30 28.17
C PHE A 693 -18.49 3.71 27.66
N PHE A 694 -18.97 3.75 26.43
CA PHE A 694 -19.06 4.94 25.60
C PHE A 694 -20.48 5.06 25.03
N THR A 695 -21.03 6.26 25.03
CA THR A 695 -22.23 6.57 24.26
C THR A 695 -21.88 6.62 22.77
N VAL A 696 -22.72 5.99 21.95
CA VAL A 696 -22.57 5.97 20.50
C VAL A 696 -23.47 7.03 19.88
N ASP A 697 -22.85 8.04 19.29
CA ASP A 697 -23.53 9.05 18.50
C ASP A 697 -23.71 8.52 17.07
N GLY A 698 -24.79 7.77 16.88
CA GLY A 698 -25.34 7.48 15.57
C GLY A 698 -26.38 8.55 15.23
N GLY A 699 -26.11 9.35 14.20
CA GLY A 699 -26.96 10.47 13.75
C GLY A 699 -28.45 10.19 13.62
#